data_AF-A0A9X3UG98-F1
#
_entry.id   AF-A0A9X3UG98-F1
#
_cell.length_a   1.000
_cell.length_b   1.000
_cell.length_c   1.000
_cell.angle_alpha   90.00
_cell.angle_beta   90.00
_cell.angle_gamma   90.00
#
_symmetry.space_group_name_H-M   'P 1'
#
loop_
_entity.id
_entity.type
_entity.pdbx_description
1 polymer ?
#
loop_
_entity_poly.entity_id
_entity_poly.type
_entity_poly.pdbx_seq_one_letter_code
_entity_poly.pdbx_strand_id
1 'polypeptide(L)'
;MSVNRLPLYVLIGGLLGILIGLINPFLTSILAPIGDIYVRLMEVIVLPYLISSLVLGLGQLAPQTAMNLFRKSWLIYIALWVMTFVVLAFAALTVPLVQKSAIVDFATTLSSEQQSGTALVDLLIPNNFFEALSNNYIPSIVLMGLIFGIAIQHSKKPTELLEVLSIIQKACVRIWGWVILMAPMGVCALFAGSISTMSPEGFAAMSIYIIVIVLTALLVGLWLLPMMLSAFVPMGYRELMSELRQAMLIAVATSLSVAALPLIQAATLKMVKKYRASDKESEQSEVIQTTLSVSYPLAQIGNFFIFIFLLYASSYYFIPLTGMQLAELPLVTLISGFGAPSSSIGAVTFIADWLKLPDGTTDLYVETMAITRYFQVVASVSAFAFVTILVTFAFYGGLRFDLRRFVLTVLVAAIGLSAILAVGRMGGTHIKFYSQTSYLAQGLPANVQALGDANLPSNFASGDGDRQNAQNARADNVLDRVQSSGVLRVGVNPNVMPFAYKNQKGRLVGYDVELMYRFAHDMSVDLQFVPYDWHSLTADLSSHKFDIAISGLYITRSRMESYTFSEPYYENPLALIVPTVRVADFASREKINAQTNLTIAVFDDPVLIETAKRSFPTATFKILENYDDLEQHRDVDAALWTLEQARAWAISHDGYSTAVPKNIGTRFLFAYLMPPNADGIADYLNYWMGLQQENGVLKDMNARWIGQSPVD
;
A
#
# COMPACT_ATOMS: atom_id res chain seq x y z
N MET A 1 0.19 -25.15 30.26
CA MET A 1 1.19 -25.47 29.21
C MET A 1 2.59 -25.28 29.80
N SER A 2 3.54 -26.19 29.56
CA SER A 2 4.94 -25.90 29.91
C SER A 2 5.49 -24.88 28.91
N VAL A 3 6.09 -23.80 29.41
CA VAL A 3 6.64 -22.68 28.60
C VAL A 3 7.59 -23.19 27.50
N ASN A 4 8.29 -24.30 27.77
CA ASN A 4 9.22 -24.93 26.84
C ASN A 4 8.59 -25.49 25.55
N ARG A 5 7.28 -25.78 25.51
CA ARG A 5 6.59 -26.29 24.30
C ARG A 5 5.73 -25.23 23.60
N LEU A 6 5.63 -24.03 24.17
CA LEU A 6 4.83 -22.95 23.62
C LEU A 6 5.16 -22.59 22.15
N PRO A 7 6.43 -22.41 21.72
CA PRO A 7 6.75 -22.12 20.33
C PRO A 7 6.19 -23.15 19.34
N LEU A 8 6.20 -24.43 19.73
CA LEU A 8 5.65 -25.50 18.90
C LEU A 8 4.13 -25.36 18.75
N TYR A 9 3.42 -25.02 19.84
CA TYR A 9 1.96 -24.81 19.79
C TYR A 9 1.58 -23.59 18.96
N VAL A 10 2.37 -22.52 18.99
CA VAL A 10 2.18 -21.34 18.16
C VAL A 10 2.32 -21.70 16.68
N LEU A 11 3.34 -22.47 16.31
CA LEU A 11 3.57 -22.91 14.93
C LEU A 11 2.43 -23.81 14.42
N ILE A 12 1.98 -24.75 15.26
CA ILE A 12 0.80 -25.60 14.98
C ILE A 12 -0.46 -24.73 14.81
N GLY A 13 -0.65 -23.72 15.68
CA GLY A 13 -1.75 -22.77 15.58
C GLY A 13 -1.76 -22.03 14.25
N GLY A 14 -0.61 -21.54 13.79
CA GLY A 14 -0.49 -20.88 12.49
C GLY A 14 -0.83 -21.79 11.32
N LEU A 15 -0.31 -23.02 11.30
CA LEU A 15 -0.63 -24.01 10.25
C LEU A 15 -2.12 -24.36 10.21
N LEU A 16 -2.75 -24.51 11.37
CA LEU A 16 -4.20 -24.73 11.46
C LEU A 16 -4.99 -23.53 10.95
N GLY A 17 -4.56 -22.31 11.28
CA GLY A 17 -5.17 -21.09 10.77
C GLY A 17 -5.15 -21.02 9.24
N ILE A 18 -4.01 -21.32 8.63
CA ILE A 18 -3.86 -21.42 7.17
C ILE A 18 -4.85 -22.41 6.57
N LEU A 19 -4.96 -23.61 7.14
CA LEU A 19 -5.89 -24.64 6.67
C LEU A 19 -7.35 -24.20 6.79
N ILE A 20 -7.73 -23.57 7.92
CA ILE A 20 -9.11 -23.10 8.14
C ILE A 20 -9.47 -22.00 7.15
N GLY A 21 -8.56 -21.03 6.92
CA GLY A 21 -8.76 -19.94 5.96
C GLY A 21 -8.98 -20.42 4.53
N LEU A 22 -8.28 -21.47 4.11
CA LEU A 22 -8.43 -22.05 2.75
C LEU A 22 -9.75 -22.85 2.57
N ILE A 23 -10.26 -23.46 3.63
CA ILE A 23 -11.34 -24.45 3.53
C ILE A 23 -12.71 -23.82 3.80
N ASN A 24 -12.82 -22.89 4.75
CA ASN A 24 -14.13 -22.46 5.24
C ASN A 24 -14.17 -20.99 5.73
N PRO A 25 -14.65 -20.05 4.87
CA PRO A 25 -14.84 -18.64 5.21
C PRO A 25 -15.82 -18.35 6.36
N PHE A 26 -16.67 -19.32 6.74
CA PHE A 26 -17.57 -19.17 7.89
C PHE A 26 -16.86 -19.46 9.21
N LEU A 27 -15.92 -20.40 9.24
CA LEU A 27 -15.15 -20.67 10.46
C LEU A 27 -14.19 -19.52 10.79
N THR A 28 -13.72 -18.80 9.78
CA THR A 28 -12.87 -17.61 9.96
C THR A 28 -13.59 -16.46 10.64
N SER A 29 -14.84 -16.17 10.26
CA SER A 29 -15.62 -15.11 10.91
C SER A 29 -15.88 -15.40 12.39
N ILE A 30 -16.01 -16.67 12.79
CA ILE A 30 -16.14 -17.08 14.20
C ILE A 30 -14.82 -16.91 14.96
N LEU A 31 -13.68 -17.14 14.30
CA LEU A 31 -12.35 -17.04 14.91
C LEU A 31 -11.84 -15.60 15.01
N ALA A 32 -12.26 -14.70 14.10
CA ALA A 32 -11.74 -13.33 14.00
C ALA A 32 -11.71 -12.55 15.33
N PRO A 33 -12.75 -12.57 16.20
CA PRO A 33 -12.71 -11.85 17.47
C PRO A 33 -11.58 -12.30 18.40
N ILE A 34 -11.16 -13.57 18.33
CA ILE A 34 -10.07 -14.10 19.17
C ILE A 34 -8.73 -13.49 18.75
N GLY A 35 -8.53 -13.30 17.44
CA GLY A 35 -7.36 -12.63 16.89
C GLY A 35 -7.29 -11.16 17.35
N ASP A 36 -8.40 -10.43 17.25
CA ASP A 36 -8.49 -9.03 17.66
C ASP A 36 -8.23 -8.85 19.17
N ILE A 37 -8.85 -9.69 20.02
CA ILE A 37 -8.59 -9.68 21.47
C ILE A 37 -7.11 -9.92 21.76
N TYR A 38 -6.47 -10.86 21.06
CA TYR A 38 -5.07 -11.16 21.26
C TYR A 38 -4.16 -9.96 20.92
N VAL A 39 -4.42 -9.27 19.80
CA VAL A 39 -3.65 -8.08 19.39
C VAL A 39 -3.84 -6.93 20.38
N ARG A 40 -5.09 -6.59 20.73
CA ARG A 40 -5.38 -5.50 21.67
C ARG A 40 -4.77 -5.71 23.05
N LEU A 41 -4.80 -6.95 23.56
CA LEU A 41 -4.16 -7.28 24.83
C LEU A 41 -2.64 -7.10 24.80
N MET A 42 -2.00 -7.32 23.65
CA MET A 42 -0.57 -7.07 23.50
C MET A 42 -0.25 -5.57 23.45
N GLU A 43 -1.10 -4.76 22.82
CA GLU A 43 -0.92 -3.32 22.67
C GLU A 43 -1.13 -2.53 23.98
N VAL A 44 -2.14 -2.87 24.77
CA VAL A 44 -2.49 -2.15 26.02
C VAL A 44 -1.31 -2.08 27.00
N ILE A 45 -0.41 -3.07 26.98
CA ILE A 45 0.69 -3.19 27.94
C ILE A 45 1.94 -2.43 27.49
N VAL A 46 2.00 -2.03 26.21
CA VAL A 46 3.18 -1.44 25.58
C VAL A 46 3.50 -0.07 26.13
N LEU A 47 2.53 0.83 26.19
CA LEU A 47 2.76 2.21 26.63
C LEU A 47 3.16 2.30 28.11
N PRO A 48 2.46 1.63 29.06
CA PRO A 48 2.87 1.66 30.47
C PRO A 48 4.27 1.09 30.69
N TYR A 49 4.62 0.02 29.95
CA TYR A 49 5.96 -0.56 30.00
C TYR A 49 7.03 0.39 29.43
N LEU A 50 6.77 0.99 28.26
CA LEU A 50 7.70 1.86 27.54
C LEU A 50 8.11 3.07 28.39
N ILE A 51 7.12 3.79 28.94
CA ILE A 51 7.34 4.96 29.80
C ILE A 51 8.11 4.54 31.05
N SER A 52 7.63 3.49 31.73
CA SER A 52 8.26 3.02 32.96
C SER A 52 9.71 2.60 32.70
N SER A 53 9.98 1.89 31.60
CA SER A 53 11.33 1.40 31.27
C SER A 53 12.31 2.52 30.96
N LEU A 54 11.90 3.51 30.17
CA LEU A 54 12.75 4.65 29.79
C LEU A 54 13.09 5.54 30.99
N VAL A 55 12.05 5.92 31.73
CA VAL A 55 12.19 6.79 32.90
C VAL A 55 12.98 6.10 34.00
N LEU A 56 12.71 4.82 34.26
CA LEU A 56 13.45 4.00 35.22
C LEU A 56 14.92 3.84 34.82
N GLY A 57 15.18 3.51 33.55
CA GLY A 57 16.51 3.22 33.05
C GLY A 57 17.47 4.39 33.21
N LEU A 58 17.07 5.58 32.75
CA LEU A 58 17.90 6.78 32.87
C LEU A 58 17.84 7.40 34.26
N GLY A 59 16.69 7.36 34.94
CA GLY A 59 16.52 8.02 36.24
C GLY A 59 17.31 7.40 37.39
N GLN A 60 17.74 6.13 37.26
CA GLN A 60 18.54 5.43 38.28
C GLN A 60 20.02 5.82 38.28
N LEU A 61 20.54 6.44 37.21
CA LEU A 61 21.96 6.80 37.12
C LEU A 61 22.26 8.17 37.72
N ALA A 62 23.45 8.30 38.29
CA ALA A 62 24.02 9.61 38.59
C ALA A 62 24.21 10.43 37.29
N PRO A 63 23.95 11.76 37.28
CA PRO A 63 24.04 12.59 36.07
C PRO A 63 25.37 12.46 35.31
N GLN A 64 26.48 12.37 36.04
CA GLN A 64 27.81 12.22 35.43
C GLN A 64 28.00 10.87 34.73
N THR A 65 27.48 9.79 35.33
CA THR A 65 27.50 8.44 34.76
C THR A 65 26.63 8.37 33.51
N ALA A 66 25.43 8.97 33.55
CA ALA A 66 24.53 9.05 32.41
C ALA A 66 25.15 9.80 31.22
N MET A 67 25.77 10.96 31.46
CA MET A 67 26.45 11.73 30.42
C MET A 67 27.64 10.98 29.82
N ASN A 68 28.45 10.31 30.65
CA ASN A 68 29.56 9.50 30.18
C ASN A 68 29.08 8.29 29.36
N LEU A 69 28.00 7.63 29.80
CA LEU A 69 27.36 6.54 29.07
C LEU A 69 26.87 7.03 27.70
N PHE A 70 26.17 8.16 27.65
CA PHE A 70 25.69 8.77 26.41
C PHE A 70 26.84 9.06 25.44
N ARG A 71 27.91 9.73 25.89
CA ARG A 71 29.09 10.06 25.07
C ARG A 71 29.74 8.82 24.46
N LYS A 72 29.72 7.68 25.16
CA LYS A 72 30.28 6.42 24.69
C LYS A 72 29.31 5.56 23.86
N SER A 73 28.00 5.80 23.95
CA SER A 73 26.98 4.95 23.34
C SER A 73 26.34 5.51 22.07
N TRP A 74 26.21 6.83 21.92
CA TRP A 74 25.43 7.42 20.82
C TRP A 74 25.93 7.02 19.41
N LEU A 75 27.24 6.97 19.20
CA LEU A 75 27.83 6.49 17.94
C LEU A 75 27.51 5.03 17.65
N ILE A 76 27.37 4.19 18.68
CA ILE A 76 27.03 2.77 18.54
C ILE A 76 25.59 2.63 18.02
N TYR A 77 24.65 3.43 18.54
CA TYR A 77 23.28 3.45 18.04
C TYR A 77 23.20 3.92 16.59
N ILE A 78 23.87 5.02 16.25
CA ILE A 78 23.91 5.51 14.86
C ILE A 78 24.50 4.45 13.92
N ALA A 79 25.62 3.82 14.31
CA ALA A 79 26.23 2.77 13.50
C ALA A 79 25.30 1.57 13.33
N LEU A 80 24.58 1.16 14.39
CA LEU A 80 23.57 0.11 14.33
C LEU A 80 22.44 0.47 13.34
N TRP A 81 21.89 1.69 13.43
CA TRP A 81 20.80 2.14 12.55
C TRP A 81 21.25 2.21 11.09
N VAL A 82 22.39 2.83 10.81
CA VAL A 82 22.95 2.92 9.45
C VAL A 82 23.18 1.52 8.88
N MET A 83 23.82 0.63 9.63
CA MET A 83 24.03 -0.76 9.19
C MET A 83 22.70 -1.48 8.92
N THR A 84 21.69 -1.27 9.78
CA THR A 84 20.37 -1.87 9.61
C THR A 84 19.72 -1.38 8.32
N PHE A 85 19.64 -0.07 8.09
CA PHE A 85 19.03 0.47 6.88
C PHE A 85 19.81 0.15 5.60
N VAL A 86 21.13 0.03 5.65
CA VAL A 86 21.91 -0.48 4.50
C VAL A 86 21.47 -1.90 4.16
N VAL A 87 21.39 -2.79 5.15
CA VAL A 87 20.93 -4.18 4.95
C VAL A 87 19.49 -4.23 4.43
N LEU A 88 18.59 -3.43 5.01
CA LEU A 88 17.19 -3.36 4.59
C LEU A 88 17.05 -2.78 3.18
N ALA A 89 17.85 -1.77 2.80
CA ALA A 89 17.88 -1.23 1.45
C ALA A 89 18.33 -2.27 0.43
N PHE A 90 19.37 -3.06 0.75
CA PHE A 90 19.79 -4.17 -0.11
C PHE A 90 18.71 -5.24 -0.24
N ALA A 91 18.06 -5.63 0.86
CA ALA A 91 16.96 -6.58 0.82
C ALA A 91 15.76 -6.03 0.03
N ALA A 92 15.47 -4.73 0.14
CA ALA A 92 14.39 -4.07 -0.58
C ALA A 92 14.58 -4.05 -2.11
N LEU A 93 15.81 -4.22 -2.62
CA LEU A 93 16.04 -4.38 -4.07
C LEU A 93 15.40 -5.65 -4.66
N THR A 94 14.91 -6.57 -3.81
CA THR A 94 14.09 -7.72 -4.25
C THR A 94 12.67 -7.32 -4.61
N VAL A 95 12.16 -6.22 -4.05
CA VAL A 95 10.84 -5.69 -4.32
C VAL A 95 10.94 -4.89 -5.62
N PRO A 96 10.22 -5.26 -6.69
CA PRO A 96 10.22 -4.45 -7.90
C PRO A 96 9.51 -3.13 -7.61
N LEU A 97 10.24 -2.02 -7.63
CA LEU A 97 9.62 -0.71 -7.60
C LEU A 97 8.70 -0.58 -8.81
N VAL A 98 7.43 -0.27 -8.58
CA VAL A 98 6.47 -0.09 -9.67
C VAL A 98 6.92 1.08 -10.54
N GLN A 99 7.31 0.75 -11.76
CA GLN A 99 7.47 1.68 -12.87
C GLN A 99 6.27 1.48 -13.80
N LYS A 100 5.07 1.84 -13.35
CA LYS A 100 3.85 1.69 -14.15
C LYS A 100 2.96 2.92 -14.06
N SER A 101 2.12 3.08 -15.08
CA SER A 101 1.27 4.24 -15.37
C SER A 101 0.65 4.89 -14.16
N ALA A 102 1.15 6.08 -13.82
CA ALA A 102 0.55 6.91 -12.80
C ALA A 102 -0.53 7.77 -13.44
N ILE A 103 -1.68 7.89 -12.79
CA ILE A 103 -2.56 9.04 -13.03
C ILE A 103 -1.99 10.16 -12.17
N VAL A 104 -1.29 11.09 -12.80
CA VAL A 104 -0.75 12.26 -12.11
C VAL A 104 -1.72 13.41 -12.35
N ASP A 105 -2.59 13.60 -11.36
CA ASP A 105 -3.48 14.76 -11.37
C ASP A 105 -2.77 15.99 -10.77
N PHE A 106 -2.24 16.83 -11.66
CA PHE A 106 -1.62 18.07 -11.26
C PHE A 106 -2.66 19.13 -10.85
N ALA A 107 -3.91 19.01 -11.29
CA ALA A 107 -4.95 19.98 -10.96
C ALA A 107 -5.42 19.88 -9.50
N THR A 108 -5.41 18.69 -8.90
CA THR A 108 -5.85 18.47 -7.51
C THR A 108 -4.72 18.42 -6.46
N THR A 109 -3.46 18.27 -6.88
CA THR A 109 -2.30 18.09 -5.97
C THR A 109 -1.85 19.35 -5.19
N LEU A 110 -2.49 20.50 -5.39
CA LEU A 110 -2.17 21.76 -4.68
C LEU A 110 -2.39 21.71 -3.15
N SER A 111 -3.06 20.68 -2.61
CA SER A 111 -3.39 20.62 -1.18
C SER A 111 -2.37 19.86 -0.30
N SER A 112 -1.34 19.24 -0.89
CA SER A 112 -0.54 18.22 -0.15
C SER A 112 0.99 18.40 -0.13
N GLU A 113 1.55 19.35 -0.89
CA GLU A 113 3.00 19.62 -0.83
C GLU A 113 3.42 20.42 0.42
N GLN A 114 2.49 21.02 1.15
CA GLN A 114 2.82 21.97 2.22
C GLN A 114 2.88 21.38 3.64
N GLN A 115 2.64 20.07 3.82
CA GLN A 115 2.60 19.43 5.15
C GLN A 115 3.81 18.56 5.52
N SER A 116 4.65 18.15 4.56
CA SER A 116 5.69 17.14 4.83
C SER A 116 6.75 17.59 5.85
N GLY A 117 7.10 18.88 5.85
CA GLY A 117 8.12 19.43 6.76
C GLY A 117 7.64 19.65 8.20
N THR A 118 6.36 20.00 8.40
CA THR A 118 5.79 20.23 9.75
C THR A 118 5.34 18.92 10.40
N ALA A 119 4.86 17.96 9.61
CA ALA A 119 4.35 16.69 10.12
C ALA A 119 5.39 15.87 10.91
N LEU A 120 6.68 15.91 10.52
CA LEU A 120 7.73 15.17 11.22
C LEU A 120 8.09 15.82 12.57
N VAL A 121 8.01 17.14 12.66
CA VAL A 121 8.22 17.87 13.92
C VAL A 121 7.05 17.61 14.87
N ASP A 122 5.82 17.65 14.35
CA ASP A 122 4.61 17.36 15.12
C ASP A 122 4.59 15.90 15.63
N LEU A 123 5.17 14.95 14.87
CA LEU A 123 5.33 13.55 15.28
C LEU A 123 6.34 13.36 16.42
N LEU A 124 7.39 14.19 16.48
CA LEU A 124 8.44 14.10 17.49
C LEU A 124 8.14 14.91 18.75
N ILE A 125 7.54 16.10 18.60
CA ILE A 125 7.31 17.06 19.68
C ILE A 125 5.80 17.35 19.73
N PRO A 126 5.04 16.64 20.57
CA PRO A 126 3.61 16.84 20.64
C PRO A 126 3.31 18.10 21.47
N ASN A 127 2.20 18.78 21.17
CA ASN A 127 1.68 19.87 22.01
C ASN A 127 1.25 19.36 23.39
N ASN A 128 0.89 18.08 23.50
CA ASN A 128 0.41 17.45 24.72
C ASN A 128 0.91 16.00 24.85
N PHE A 129 1.57 15.67 25.97
CA PHE A 129 2.08 14.32 26.24
C PHE A 129 0.97 13.27 26.40
N PHE A 130 -0.14 13.62 27.05
CA PHE A 130 -1.26 12.69 27.22
C PHE A 130 -2.00 12.44 25.91
N GLU A 131 -2.02 13.43 25.01
CA GLU A 131 -2.53 13.26 23.65
C GLU A 131 -1.64 12.30 22.86
N ALA A 132 -0.31 12.44 22.95
CA ALA A 132 0.63 11.49 22.36
C ALA A 132 0.45 10.06 22.90
N LEU A 133 0.10 9.91 24.18
CA LEU A 133 -0.26 8.61 24.77
C LEU A 133 -1.59 8.07 24.25
N SER A 134 -2.61 8.93 24.13
CA SER A 134 -3.94 8.55 23.64
C SER A 134 -3.92 8.13 22.17
N ASN A 135 -3.10 8.81 21.36
CA ASN A 135 -3.02 8.60 19.91
C ASN A 135 -1.89 7.65 19.50
N ASN A 136 -1.22 6.99 20.45
CA ASN A 136 -0.11 6.07 20.19
C ASN A 136 1.04 6.69 19.39
N TYR A 137 1.38 7.96 19.61
CA TYR A 137 2.54 8.63 18.99
C TYR A 137 3.83 8.21 19.67
N ILE A 138 4.24 6.97 19.43
CA ILE A 138 5.35 6.32 20.13
C ILE A 138 6.69 7.09 20.02
N PRO A 139 7.05 7.73 18.89
CA PRO A 139 8.29 8.51 18.82
C PRO A 139 8.31 9.67 19.81
N SER A 140 7.20 10.42 19.90
CA SER A 140 6.98 11.46 20.90
C SER A 140 7.09 10.93 22.33
N ILE A 141 6.46 9.78 22.61
CA ILE A 141 6.49 9.14 23.93
C ILE A 141 7.91 8.74 24.33
N VAL A 142 8.69 8.20 23.39
CA VAL A 142 10.10 7.83 23.62
C VAL A 142 10.94 9.07 23.92
N LEU A 143 10.84 10.11 23.10
CA LEU A 143 11.57 11.37 23.31
C LEU A 143 11.25 11.97 24.68
N MET A 144 9.97 12.07 25.02
CA MET A 144 9.52 12.62 26.29
C MET A 144 9.97 11.74 27.48
N GLY A 145 9.89 10.41 27.35
CA GLY A 145 10.37 9.47 28.36
C GLY A 145 11.87 9.60 28.65
N LEU A 146 12.68 9.83 27.61
CA LEU A 146 14.12 10.11 27.75
C LEU A 146 14.36 11.43 28.50
N ILE A 147 13.63 12.50 28.13
CA ILE A 147 13.73 13.82 28.78
C ILE A 147 13.35 13.72 30.26
N PHE A 148 12.22 13.07 30.59
CA PHE A 148 11.81 12.85 31.97
C PHE A 148 12.82 12.02 32.76
N GLY A 149 13.36 10.96 32.16
CA GLY A 149 14.40 10.14 32.77
C GLY A 149 15.64 10.96 33.16
N ILE A 150 16.11 11.85 32.28
CA ILE A 150 17.24 12.76 32.57
C ILE A 150 16.87 13.79 33.63
N ALA A 151 15.67 14.35 33.57
CA ALA A 151 15.20 15.34 34.54
C ALA A 151 15.13 14.76 35.97
N ILE A 152 14.67 13.51 36.13
CA ILE A 152 14.54 12.85 37.43
C ILE A 152 15.90 12.63 38.10
N GLN A 153 17.00 12.51 37.35
CA GLN A 153 18.36 12.40 37.91
C GLN A 153 18.73 13.60 38.81
N HIS A 154 18.09 14.75 38.61
CA HIS A 154 18.32 15.98 39.37
C HIS A 154 17.34 16.16 40.54
N SER A 155 16.40 15.22 40.74
CA SER A 155 15.44 15.27 41.85
C SER A 155 16.10 14.95 43.19
N LYS A 156 15.55 15.49 44.28
CA LYS A 156 16.00 15.20 45.65
C LYS A 156 15.55 13.82 46.16
N LYS A 157 14.47 13.27 45.57
CA LYS A 157 13.87 11.98 45.96
C LYS A 157 13.47 11.15 44.71
N PRO A 158 14.41 10.81 43.82
CA PRO A 158 14.09 10.07 42.60
C PRO A 158 13.64 8.64 42.91
N THR A 159 14.12 8.04 44.00
CA THR A 159 13.87 6.64 44.38
C THR A 159 12.39 6.31 44.58
N GLU A 160 11.60 7.19 45.19
CA GLU A 160 10.17 6.94 45.45
C GLU A 160 9.39 6.70 44.14
N LEU A 161 9.58 7.58 43.13
CA LEU A 161 8.94 7.43 41.83
C LEU A 161 9.51 6.24 41.05
N LEU A 162 10.83 6.02 41.09
CA LEU A 162 11.49 4.91 40.41
C LEU A 162 11.03 3.55 40.94
N GLU A 163 10.74 3.43 42.24
CA GLU A 163 10.16 2.22 42.81
C GLU A 163 8.76 1.93 42.27
N VAL A 164 7.90 2.95 42.19
CA VAL A 164 6.56 2.83 41.58
C VAL A 164 6.66 2.39 40.12
N LEU A 165 7.53 3.03 39.34
CA LEU A 165 7.75 2.68 37.93
C LEU A 165 8.31 1.25 37.76
N SER A 166 9.18 0.81 38.68
CA SER A 166 9.68 -0.58 38.71
C SER A 166 8.55 -1.59 38.95
N ILE A 167 7.61 -1.27 39.85
CA ILE A 167 6.43 -2.12 40.11
C ILE A 167 5.56 -2.20 38.85
N ILE A 168 5.28 -1.06 38.21
CA ILE A 168 4.50 -1.00 36.96
C ILE A 168 5.19 -1.82 35.85
N GLN A 169 6.50 -1.63 35.67
CA GLN A 169 7.29 -2.36 34.68
C GLN A 169 7.19 -3.90 34.91
N LYS A 170 7.34 -4.36 36.15
CA LYS A 170 7.22 -5.78 36.52
C LYS A 170 5.80 -6.32 36.32
N ALA A 171 4.78 -5.52 36.63
CA ALA A 171 3.39 -5.89 36.39
C ALA A 171 3.13 -6.08 34.89
N CYS A 172 3.61 -5.17 34.03
CA CYS A 172 3.50 -5.28 32.59
C CYS A 172 4.14 -6.57 32.05
N VAL A 173 5.34 -6.92 32.49
CA VAL A 173 6.03 -8.17 32.11
C VAL A 173 5.22 -9.40 32.53
N ARG A 174 4.58 -9.37 33.70
CA ARG A 174 3.72 -10.46 34.17
C ARG A 174 2.47 -10.61 33.30
N ILE A 175 1.83 -9.51 32.92
CA ILE A 175 0.67 -9.54 32.02
C ILE A 175 1.07 -10.07 30.64
N TRP A 176 2.23 -9.66 30.09
CA TRP A 176 2.78 -10.27 28.87
C TRP A 176 2.91 -11.79 28.98
N GLY A 177 3.39 -12.29 30.12
CA GLY A 177 3.45 -13.73 30.42
C GLY A 177 2.10 -14.44 30.33
N TRP A 178 1.00 -13.78 30.72
CA TRP A 178 -0.35 -14.33 30.59
C TRP A 178 -0.86 -14.30 29.15
N VAL A 179 -0.69 -13.17 28.45
CA VAL A 179 -1.18 -13.02 27.07
C VAL A 179 -0.45 -13.96 26.10
N ILE A 180 0.84 -14.23 26.34
CA ILE A 180 1.63 -15.22 25.60
C ILE A 180 0.95 -16.60 25.55
N LEU A 181 0.24 -17.00 26.61
CA LEU A 181 -0.44 -18.31 26.65
C LEU A 181 -1.61 -18.40 25.65
N MET A 182 -2.17 -17.25 25.24
CA MET A 182 -3.22 -17.16 24.22
C MET A 182 -2.67 -17.19 22.78
N ALA A 183 -1.35 -17.06 22.61
CA ALA A 183 -0.72 -16.92 21.29
C ALA A 183 -1.10 -18.03 20.28
N PRO A 184 -1.19 -19.34 20.64
CA PRO A 184 -1.59 -20.37 19.67
C PRO A 184 -2.97 -20.13 19.04
N MET A 185 -3.95 -19.68 19.83
CA MET A 185 -5.30 -19.41 19.34
C MET A 185 -5.38 -18.07 18.61
N GLY A 186 -4.72 -17.03 19.14
CA GLY A 186 -4.67 -15.71 18.49
C GLY A 186 -4.01 -15.78 17.12
N VAL A 187 -2.87 -16.47 17.01
CA VAL A 187 -2.15 -16.67 15.74
C VAL A 187 -2.99 -17.49 14.76
N CYS A 188 -3.65 -18.55 15.21
CA CYS A 188 -4.57 -19.34 14.36
C CYS A 188 -5.68 -18.46 13.76
N ALA A 189 -6.35 -17.65 14.60
CA ALA A 189 -7.44 -16.77 14.16
C ALA A 189 -6.97 -15.71 13.15
N LEU A 190 -5.80 -15.10 13.39
CA LEU A 190 -5.21 -14.12 12.48
C LEU A 190 -4.93 -14.73 11.10
N PHE A 191 -4.23 -15.87 11.03
CA PHE A 191 -3.94 -16.53 9.74
C PHE A 191 -5.20 -16.98 9.00
N ALA A 192 -6.18 -17.49 9.72
CA ALA A 192 -7.41 -17.94 9.11
C ALA A 192 -8.11 -16.76 8.42
N GLY A 193 -8.28 -15.62 9.12
CA GLY A 193 -8.88 -14.41 8.57
C GLY A 193 -8.17 -13.95 7.29
N SER A 194 -6.85 -13.78 7.35
CA SER A 194 -6.05 -13.28 6.23
C SER A 194 -6.12 -14.16 4.98
N ILE A 195 -6.19 -15.48 5.14
CA ILE A 195 -6.15 -16.39 3.99
C ILE A 195 -7.52 -16.56 3.34
N SER A 196 -8.60 -16.35 4.09
CA SER A 196 -9.95 -16.45 3.53
C SER A 196 -10.33 -15.33 2.56
N THR A 197 -9.59 -14.21 2.57
CA THR A 197 -9.89 -13.00 1.79
C THR A 197 -8.91 -12.78 0.62
N MET A 198 -7.85 -13.58 0.50
CA MET A 198 -6.80 -13.37 -0.52
C MET A 198 -6.92 -14.32 -1.72
N SER A 199 -6.64 -13.79 -2.92
CA SER A 199 -6.48 -14.60 -4.14
C SER A 199 -5.21 -15.46 -4.10
N PRO A 200 -5.18 -16.63 -4.77
CA PRO A 200 -3.99 -17.49 -4.83
C PRO A 200 -2.73 -16.78 -5.37
N GLU A 201 -2.90 -15.86 -6.32
CA GLU A 201 -1.82 -15.05 -6.90
C GLU A 201 -1.32 -13.98 -5.92
N GLY A 202 -2.23 -13.29 -5.21
CA GLY A 202 -1.88 -12.34 -4.15
C GLY A 202 -1.12 -13.01 -3.01
N PHE A 203 -1.53 -14.22 -2.64
CA PHE A 203 -0.84 -15.05 -1.65
C PHE A 203 0.58 -15.42 -2.11
N ALA A 204 0.78 -15.77 -3.38
CA ALA A 204 2.10 -16.07 -3.93
C ALA A 204 3.04 -14.85 -3.87
N ALA A 205 2.57 -13.67 -4.25
CA ALA A 205 3.34 -12.42 -4.18
C ALA A 205 3.74 -12.08 -2.74
N MET A 206 2.79 -12.20 -1.81
CA MET A 206 3.00 -11.96 -0.39
C MET A 206 3.98 -12.98 0.22
N SER A 207 3.97 -14.23 -0.25
CA SER A 207 4.86 -15.28 0.26
C SER A 207 6.35 -14.97 -0.01
N ILE A 208 6.68 -14.41 -1.17
CA ILE A 208 8.07 -14.01 -1.50
C ILE A 208 8.52 -12.88 -0.57
N TYR A 209 7.68 -11.87 -0.39
CA TYR A 209 7.93 -10.76 0.52
C TYR A 209 8.18 -11.28 1.95
N ILE A 210 7.34 -12.19 2.45
CA ILE A 210 7.52 -12.81 3.77
C ILE A 210 8.85 -13.55 3.84
N ILE A 211 9.21 -14.35 2.83
CA ILE A 211 10.47 -15.10 2.78
C ILE A 211 11.66 -14.13 2.84
N VAL A 212 11.65 -13.04 2.07
CA VAL A 212 12.72 -12.03 2.06
C VAL A 212 12.89 -11.41 3.45
N ILE A 213 11.79 -11.01 4.11
CA ILE A 213 11.86 -10.45 5.47
C ILE A 213 12.41 -11.47 6.46
N VAL A 214 11.92 -12.71 6.43
CA VAL A 214 12.34 -13.76 7.35
C VAL A 214 13.84 -14.06 7.18
N LEU A 215 14.30 -14.23 5.95
CA LEU A 215 15.72 -14.48 5.65
C LEU A 215 16.59 -13.29 6.08
N THR A 216 16.15 -12.06 5.81
CA THR A 216 16.88 -10.85 6.20
C THR A 216 16.95 -10.72 7.72
N ALA A 217 15.85 -10.97 8.44
CA ALA A 217 15.81 -10.90 9.89
C ALA A 217 16.70 -11.98 10.55
N LEU A 218 16.70 -13.20 10.00
CA LEU A 218 17.59 -14.27 10.42
C LEU A 218 19.06 -13.92 10.14
N LEU A 219 19.38 -13.41 8.95
CA LEU A 219 20.73 -12.95 8.60
C LEU A 219 21.24 -11.90 9.59
N VAL A 220 20.42 -10.89 9.88
CA VAL A 220 20.75 -9.80 10.80
C VAL A 220 20.92 -10.33 12.23
N GLY A 221 19.92 -11.06 12.72
CA GLY A 221 19.83 -11.48 14.12
C GLY A 221 20.81 -12.58 14.51
N LEU A 222 21.04 -13.56 13.65
CA LEU A 222 21.87 -14.73 13.99
C LEU A 222 23.30 -14.60 13.50
N TRP A 223 23.56 -13.91 12.40
CA TRP A 223 24.90 -13.88 11.80
C TRP A 223 25.54 -12.49 11.84
N LEU A 224 24.92 -11.49 11.21
CA LEU A 224 25.52 -10.16 11.03
C LEU A 224 25.86 -9.50 12.37
N LEU A 225 24.88 -9.30 13.25
CA LEU A 225 25.09 -8.58 14.51
C LEU A 225 26.02 -9.33 15.47
N PRO A 226 25.85 -10.65 15.72
CA PRO A 226 26.75 -11.37 16.61
C PRO A 226 28.19 -11.45 16.08
N MET A 227 28.40 -11.61 14.77
CA MET A 227 29.74 -11.62 14.18
C MET A 227 30.36 -10.22 14.20
N MET A 228 29.59 -9.18 13.89
CA MET A 228 30.04 -7.80 14.00
C MET A 228 30.47 -7.50 15.43
N LEU A 229 29.68 -7.89 16.43
CA LEU A 229 30.03 -7.72 17.84
C LEU A 229 31.35 -8.42 18.17
N SER A 230 31.52 -9.67 17.71
CA SER A 230 32.75 -10.47 17.93
C SER A 230 34.02 -9.86 17.35
N ALA A 231 33.90 -8.90 16.43
CA ALA A 231 35.02 -8.14 15.88
C ALA A 231 35.45 -6.97 16.78
N PHE A 232 34.61 -6.53 17.72
CA PHE A 232 34.89 -5.41 18.64
C PHE A 232 35.09 -5.84 20.11
N VAL A 233 34.84 -7.12 20.42
CA VAL A 233 34.97 -7.69 21.77
C VAL A 233 35.92 -8.88 21.77
N PRO A 234 36.57 -9.23 22.90
CA PRO A 234 37.52 -10.34 22.96
C PRO A 234 36.91 -11.73 22.66
N MET A 235 35.59 -11.85 22.73
CA MET A 235 34.85 -13.12 22.59
C MET A 235 34.66 -13.49 21.11
N GLY A 236 34.69 -14.79 20.81
CA GLY A 236 34.37 -15.30 19.48
C GLY A 236 32.86 -15.46 19.25
N TYR A 237 32.44 -15.51 17.98
CA TYR A 237 31.02 -15.71 17.60
C TYR A 237 30.35 -16.90 18.30
N ARG A 238 31.02 -18.06 18.34
CA ARG A 238 30.45 -19.29 18.95
C ARG A 238 30.18 -19.12 20.44
N GLU A 239 31.09 -18.47 21.15
CA GLU A 239 30.95 -18.19 22.57
C GLU A 239 29.80 -17.20 22.80
N LEU A 240 29.75 -16.13 22.02
CA LEU A 240 28.68 -15.13 22.11
C LEU A 240 27.30 -15.76 21.89
N MET A 241 27.16 -16.57 20.85
CA MET A 241 25.91 -17.27 20.55
C MET A 241 25.55 -18.30 21.61
N SER A 242 26.52 -18.96 22.23
CA SER A 242 26.25 -19.93 23.30
C SER A 242 25.63 -19.27 24.54
N GLU A 243 26.09 -18.07 24.89
CA GLU A 243 25.58 -17.29 26.02
C GLU A 243 24.22 -16.65 25.69
N LEU A 244 24.03 -16.16 24.46
CA LEU A 244 22.77 -15.54 24.03
C LEU A 244 21.68 -16.53 23.62
N ARG A 245 21.99 -17.83 23.53
CA ARG A 245 21.07 -18.87 23.04
C ARG A 245 19.72 -18.85 23.76
N GLN A 246 19.72 -18.75 25.09
CA GLN A 246 18.47 -18.74 25.87
C GLN A 246 17.64 -17.49 25.57
N ALA A 247 18.30 -16.34 25.42
CA ALA A 247 17.66 -15.07 25.09
C ALA A 247 17.01 -15.12 23.70
N MET A 248 17.70 -15.69 22.71
CA MET A 248 17.17 -15.87 21.36
C MET A 248 15.99 -16.85 21.32
N LEU A 249 16.10 -17.99 22.02
CA LEU A 249 15.05 -18.99 22.06
C LEU A 249 13.78 -18.46 22.71
N ILE A 250 13.89 -17.72 23.82
CA ILE A 250 12.70 -17.13 24.46
C ILE A 250 12.09 -16.04 23.59
N ALA A 251 12.91 -15.27 22.87
CA ALA A 251 12.46 -14.23 21.95
C ALA A 251 11.64 -14.80 20.78
N VAL A 252 12.14 -15.86 20.13
CA VAL A 252 11.38 -16.61 19.12
C VAL A 252 10.13 -17.23 19.73
N ALA A 253 10.26 -17.85 20.91
CA ALA A 253 9.13 -18.54 21.55
C ALA A 253 7.95 -17.63 21.86
N THR A 254 8.25 -16.39 22.25
CA THR A 254 7.26 -15.47 22.80
C THR A 254 6.90 -14.35 21.85
N SER A 255 7.67 -14.13 20.76
CA SER A 255 7.59 -12.93 19.90
C SER A 255 7.73 -11.60 20.64
N LEU A 256 8.36 -11.63 21.83
CA LEU A 256 8.43 -10.50 22.73
C LEU A 256 9.88 -10.23 23.12
N SER A 257 10.42 -9.12 22.63
CA SER A 257 11.83 -8.77 22.83
C SER A 257 12.15 -8.43 24.29
N VAL A 258 11.18 -7.94 25.07
CA VAL A 258 11.31 -7.70 26.52
C VAL A 258 11.68 -8.96 27.30
N ALA A 259 11.15 -10.13 26.90
CA ALA A 259 11.39 -11.39 27.62
C ALA A 259 12.86 -11.80 27.62
N ALA A 260 13.64 -11.31 26.65
CA ALA A 260 15.05 -11.58 26.53
C ALA A 260 15.94 -10.67 27.42
N LEU A 261 15.45 -9.50 27.86
CA LEU A 261 16.28 -8.50 28.56
C LEU A 261 17.01 -9.06 29.81
N PRO A 262 16.36 -9.80 30.73
CA PRO A 262 17.04 -10.35 31.90
C PRO A 262 18.13 -11.36 31.54
N LEU A 263 17.93 -12.12 30.45
CA LEU A 263 18.90 -13.10 29.96
C LEU A 263 20.10 -12.41 29.30
N ILE A 264 19.86 -11.32 28.56
CA ILE A 264 20.95 -10.49 28.01
C ILE A 264 21.74 -9.83 29.14
N GLN A 265 21.08 -9.33 30.18
CA GLN A 265 21.74 -8.76 31.37
C GLN A 265 22.65 -9.80 32.03
N ALA A 266 22.12 -11.00 32.32
CA ALA A 266 22.88 -12.08 32.93
C ALA A 266 24.06 -12.53 32.06
N ALA A 267 23.86 -12.66 30.74
CA ALA A 267 24.92 -13.00 29.79
C ALA A 267 26.01 -11.91 29.77
N THR A 268 25.62 -10.64 29.73
CA THR A 268 26.57 -9.52 29.72
C THR A 268 27.39 -9.46 31.01
N LEU A 269 26.76 -9.61 32.18
CA LEU A 269 27.44 -9.66 33.47
C LEU A 269 28.47 -10.80 33.52
N LYS A 270 28.06 -12.00 33.06
CA LYS A 270 28.96 -13.17 32.99
C LYS A 270 30.16 -12.92 32.07
N MET A 271 29.94 -12.29 30.92
CA MET A 271 31.00 -11.95 29.97
C MET A 271 31.97 -10.91 30.54
N VAL A 272 31.45 -9.85 31.17
CA VAL A 272 32.28 -8.83 31.81
C VAL A 272 33.12 -9.46 32.91
N LYS A 273 32.53 -10.24 33.82
CA LYS A 273 33.24 -10.92 34.91
C LYS A 273 34.37 -11.83 34.40
N LYS A 274 34.17 -12.50 33.27
CA LYS A 274 35.17 -13.39 32.66
C LYS A 274 36.36 -12.64 32.04
N TYR A 275 36.12 -11.50 31.38
CA TYR A 275 37.15 -10.78 30.61
C TYR A 275 37.66 -9.50 31.29
N ARG A 276 37.00 -9.06 32.37
CA ARG A 276 37.34 -7.90 33.18
C ARG A 276 37.02 -8.18 34.65
N ALA A 277 38.07 -8.32 35.45
CA ALA A 277 37.95 -8.26 36.90
C ALA A 277 37.76 -6.80 37.32
N SER A 278 36.62 -6.48 37.94
CA SER A 278 36.36 -5.18 38.58
C SER A 278 35.56 -5.43 39.84
N ASP A 279 35.98 -4.84 40.96
CA ASP A 279 35.41 -5.07 42.30
C ASP A 279 34.03 -4.40 42.53
N LYS A 280 33.45 -3.79 41.49
CA LYS A 280 32.18 -3.03 41.58
C LYS A 280 31.03 -3.69 40.81
N GLU A 281 30.52 -4.80 41.32
CA GLU A 281 29.44 -5.59 40.70
C GLU A 281 28.10 -4.82 40.63
N SER A 282 27.81 -3.95 41.62
CA SER A 282 26.58 -3.11 41.64
C SER A 282 26.56 -2.06 40.54
N GLU A 283 27.67 -1.33 40.35
CA GLU A 283 27.80 -0.28 39.32
C GLU A 283 27.69 -0.88 37.90
N GLN A 284 28.21 -2.09 37.71
CA GLN A 284 28.09 -2.83 36.44
C GLN A 284 26.64 -3.22 36.14
N SER A 285 25.90 -3.70 37.14
CA SER A 285 24.50 -4.07 36.96
C SER A 285 23.65 -2.86 36.59
N GLU A 286 23.87 -1.70 37.22
CA GLU A 286 23.17 -0.45 36.90
C GLU A 286 23.45 0.02 35.47
N VAL A 287 24.72 0.09 35.04
CA VAL A 287 25.09 0.51 33.68
C VAL A 287 24.50 -0.41 32.61
N ILE A 288 24.54 -1.73 32.84
CA ILE A 288 23.97 -2.72 31.92
C ILE A 288 22.44 -2.56 31.86
N GLN A 289 21.78 -2.41 33.01
CA GLN A 289 20.34 -2.23 33.08
C GLN A 289 19.88 -0.96 32.38
N THR A 290 20.54 0.18 32.62
CA THR A 290 20.23 1.43 31.91
C THR A 290 20.45 1.29 30.42
N THR A 291 21.53 0.65 29.99
CA THR A 291 21.80 0.43 28.57
C THR A 291 20.69 -0.40 27.92
N LEU A 292 20.22 -1.46 28.59
CA LEU A 292 19.10 -2.28 28.13
C LEU A 292 17.78 -1.52 28.07
N SER A 293 17.47 -0.70 29.09
CA SER A 293 16.28 0.14 29.11
C SER A 293 16.23 1.13 27.94
N VAL A 294 17.37 1.73 27.58
CA VAL A 294 17.49 2.63 26.42
C VAL A 294 17.54 1.86 25.10
N SER A 295 18.16 0.68 25.10
CA SER A 295 18.24 -0.19 23.92
C SER A 295 16.86 -0.72 23.54
N TYR A 296 16.00 -1.02 24.52
CA TYR A 296 14.68 -1.58 24.28
C TYR A 296 13.86 -0.76 23.25
N PRO A 297 13.68 0.55 23.38
CA PRO A 297 12.95 1.34 22.38
C PRO A 297 13.78 1.79 21.18
N LEU A 298 15.10 1.98 21.32
CA LEU A 298 15.95 2.57 20.28
C LEU A 298 16.64 1.55 19.38
N ALA A 299 16.91 0.34 19.87
CA ALA A 299 17.56 -0.74 19.15
C ALA A 299 16.57 -1.86 18.77
N GLN A 300 15.26 -1.58 18.78
CA GLN A 300 14.21 -2.48 18.31
C GLN A 300 14.21 -2.55 16.77
N ILE A 301 15.32 -3.00 16.19
CA ILE A 301 15.56 -2.93 14.74
C ILE A 301 14.57 -3.76 13.91
N GLY A 302 13.91 -4.76 14.52
CA GLY A 302 12.86 -5.54 13.89
C GLY A 302 11.71 -4.66 13.39
N ASN A 303 11.42 -3.54 14.06
CA ASN A 303 10.38 -2.60 13.63
C ASN A 303 10.77 -1.87 12.34
N PHE A 304 12.05 -1.70 12.05
CA PHE A 304 12.49 -1.00 10.85
C PHE A 304 12.29 -1.82 9.57
N PHE A 305 11.98 -3.11 9.68
CA PHE A 305 11.63 -3.96 8.54
C PHE A 305 10.33 -3.51 7.84
N ILE A 306 9.51 -2.67 8.48
CA ILE A 306 8.39 -1.99 7.82
C ILE A 306 8.86 -1.15 6.62
N PHE A 307 10.14 -0.76 6.57
CA PHE A 307 10.74 -0.15 5.39
C PHE A 307 10.54 -1.00 4.13
N ILE A 308 10.83 -2.31 4.22
CA ILE A 308 10.65 -3.26 3.10
C ILE A 308 9.16 -3.44 2.83
N PHE A 309 8.33 -3.53 3.87
CA PHE A 309 6.88 -3.62 3.73
C PHE A 309 6.29 -2.45 2.96
N LEU A 310 6.66 -1.21 3.30
CA LEU A 310 6.08 -0.02 2.69
C LEU A 310 6.48 0.12 1.22
N LEU A 311 7.71 -0.28 0.86
CA LEU A 311 8.12 -0.41 -0.54
C LEU A 311 7.34 -1.51 -1.26
N TYR A 312 7.11 -2.64 -0.59
CA TYR A 312 6.25 -3.70 -1.10
C TYR A 312 4.80 -3.25 -1.26
N ALA A 313 4.22 -2.54 -0.30
CA ALA A 313 2.85 -2.04 -0.32
C ALA A 313 2.66 -1.00 -1.43
N SER A 314 3.61 -0.06 -1.58
CA SER A 314 3.66 0.83 -2.75
C SER A 314 3.66 0.04 -4.06
N SER A 315 4.39 -1.07 -4.12
CA SER A 315 4.45 -1.91 -5.32
C SER A 315 3.18 -2.76 -5.51
N TYR A 316 2.56 -3.20 -4.41
CA TYR A 316 1.34 -3.99 -4.38
C TYR A 316 0.12 -3.17 -4.82
N TYR A 317 0.03 -1.92 -4.35
CA TYR A 317 -1.03 -0.98 -4.73
C TYR A 317 -0.71 -0.16 -5.99
N PHE A 318 0.44 -0.41 -6.63
CA PHE A 318 0.88 0.30 -7.82
C PHE A 318 1.00 1.83 -7.65
N ILE A 319 1.39 2.28 -6.46
CA ILE A 319 1.57 3.70 -6.13
C ILE A 319 3.05 4.07 -6.29
N PRO A 320 3.42 4.91 -7.27
CA PRO A 320 4.81 5.31 -7.46
C PRO A 320 5.27 6.24 -6.35
N LEU A 321 6.47 5.97 -5.81
CA LEU A 321 7.11 6.83 -4.84
C LEU A 321 8.00 7.86 -5.53
N THR A 322 7.90 9.11 -5.10
CA THR A 322 8.81 10.17 -5.57
C THR A 322 10.23 9.93 -5.06
N GLY A 323 11.23 10.47 -5.76
CA GLY A 323 12.64 10.37 -5.32
C GLY A 323 12.89 10.97 -3.93
N MET A 324 12.12 12.01 -3.57
CA MET A 324 12.17 12.63 -2.24
C MET A 324 11.56 11.72 -1.17
N GLN A 325 10.40 11.12 -1.43
CA GLN A 325 9.80 10.14 -0.51
C GLN A 325 10.74 8.95 -0.27
N LEU A 326 11.39 8.43 -1.33
CA LEU A 326 12.36 7.33 -1.19
C LEU A 326 13.58 7.72 -0.35
N ALA A 327 14.06 8.96 -0.46
CA ALA A 327 15.18 9.47 0.32
C ALA A 327 14.82 9.69 1.80
N GLU A 328 13.59 10.13 2.08
CA GLU A 328 13.10 10.40 3.43
C GLU A 328 12.62 9.14 4.17
N LEU A 329 12.13 8.13 3.44
CA LEU A 329 11.52 6.93 3.98
C LEU A 329 12.37 6.22 5.05
N PRO A 330 13.71 6.04 4.92
CA PRO A 330 14.53 5.47 5.99
C PRO A 330 14.48 6.28 7.29
N LEU A 331 14.51 7.61 7.19
CA LEU A 331 14.47 8.50 8.35
C LEU A 331 13.10 8.48 9.03
N VAL A 332 12.02 8.57 8.24
CA VAL A 332 10.65 8.47 8.76
C VAL A 332 10.42 7.10 9.40
N THR A 333 10.89 6.03 8.77
CA THR A 333 10.81 4.66 9.32
C THR A 333 11.59 4.52 10.62
N LEU A 334 12.78 5.11 10.72
CA LEU A 334 13.59 5.10 11.94
C LEU A 334 12.82 5.75 13.09
N ILE A 335 12.29 6.96 12.85
CA ILE A 335 11.59 7.74 13.87
C ILE A 335 10.32 7.02 14.30
N SER A 336 9.46 6.65 13.34
CA SER A 336 8.18 5.99 13.61
C SER A 336 8.33 4.59 14.19
N GLY A 337 9.42 3.89 13.88
CA GLY A 337 9.68 2.53 14.32
C GLY A 337 10.17 2.38 15.76
N PHE A 338 10.44 3.48 16.49
CA PHE A 338 10.84 3.38 17.89
C PHE A 338 9.79 2.68 18.76
N GLY A 339 10.23 2.08 19.87
CA GLY A 339 9.35 1.48 20.87
C GLY A 339 9.31 -0.05 20.85
N ALA A 340 8.15 -0.62 21.18
CA ALA A 340 7.96 -2.07 21.31
C ALA A 340 7.68 -2.72 19.94
N PRO A 341 7.74 -4.06 19.81
CA PRO A 341 7.38 -4.74 18.55
C PRO A 341 6.03 -4.32 17.95
N SER A 342 5.00 -4.07 18.77
CA SER A 342 3.68 -3.66 18.29
C SER A 342 3.62 -2.21 17.79
N SER A 343 4.61 -1.36 18.12
CA SER A 343 4.65 0.02 17.63
C SER A 343 4.72 0.12 16.11
N SER A 344 5.19 -0.94 15.46
CA SER A 344 5.26 -1.01 14.00
C SER A 344 3.89 -0.90 13.33
N ILE A 345 2.79 -1.28 13.99
CA ILE A 345 1.44 -1.15 13.42
C ILE A 345 1.10 0.33 13.23
N GLY A 346 1.18 1.11 14.31
CA GLY A 346 0.97 2.57 14.23
C GLY A 346 2.00 3.27 13.34
N ALA A 347 3.24 2.78 13.28
CA ALA A 347 4.24 3.29 12.36
C ALA A 347 3.84 3.06 10.89
N VAL A 348 3.31 1.88 10.56
CA VAL A 348 2.81 1.58 9.21
C VAL A 348 1.61 2.45 8.88
N THR A 349 0.64 2.60 9.78
CA THR A 349 -0.53 3.47 9.56
C THR A 349 -0.08 4.90 9.25
N PHE A 350 0.79 5.47 10.07
CA PHE A 350 1.32 6.81 9.85
C PHE A 350 2.07 6.95 8.51
N ILE A 351 2.96 6.01 8.20
CA ILE A 351 3.76 6.09 6.97
C ILE A 351 2.90 5.80 5.72
N ALA A 352 1.90 4.93 5.83
CA ALA A 352 0.94 4.67 4.76
C ALA A 352 0.16 5.94 4.42
N ASP A 353 -0.34 6.65 5.42
CA ASP A 353 -1.03 7.95 5.23
C ASP A 353 -0.08 8.99 4.62
N TRP A 354 1.16 9.06 5.11
CA TRP A 354 2.19 9.96 4.57
C TRP A 354 2.55 9.64 3.10
N LEU A 355 2.55 8.36 2.72
CA LEU A 355 2.73 7.89 1.35
C LEU A 355 1.45 7.91 0.52
N LYS A 356 0.29 8.22 1.12
CA LYS A 356 -1.05 8.15 0.53
C LYS A 356 -1.39 6.75 -0.01
N LEU A 357 -0.99 5.71 0.70
CA LEU A 357 -1.39 4.33 0.41
C LEU A 357 -2.86 4.11 0.87
N PRO A 358 -3.58 3.12 0.31
CA PRO A 358 -4.98 2.87 0.68
C PRO A 358 -5.15 2.43 2.13
N ASP A 359 -6.33 2.69 2.71
CA ASP A 359 -6.65 2.37 4.12
C ASP A 359 -6.37 0.91 4.51
N GLY A 360 -6.57 -0.04 3.58
CA GLY A 360 -6.29 -1.47 3.78
C GLY A 360 -4.79 -1.85 3.92
N THR A 361 -3.87 -0.89 3.77
CA THR A 361 -2.42 -1.13 3.89
C THR A 361 -2.03 -1.60 5.29
N THR A 362 -2.64 -1.02 6.32
CA THR A 362 -2.35 -1.41 7.71
C THR A 362 -2.81 -2.84 7.97
N ASP A 363 -3.98 -3.22 7.44
CA ASP A 363 -4.50 -4.58 7.58
C ASP A 363 -3.54 -5.57 6.91
N LEU A 364 -3.15 -5.31 5.66
CA LEU A 364 -2.16 -6.12 4.94
C LEU A 364 -0.85 -6.29 5.72
N TYR A 365 -0.41 -5.25 6.43
CA TYR A 365 0.75 -5.36 7.32
C TYR A 365 0.49 -6.29 8.49
N VAL A 366 -0.61 -6.09 9.22
CA VAL A 366 -0.97 -6.90 10.39
C VAL A 366 -1.03 -8.39 10.04
N GLU A 367 -1.57 -8.72 8.87
CA GLU A 367 -1.62 -10.08 8.34
C GLU A 367 -0.21 -10.68 8.15
N THR A 368 0.67 -9.96 7.45
CA THR A 368 2.06 -10.44 7.23
C THR A 368 2.91 -10.44 8.50
N MET A 369 2.61 -9.53 9.43
CA MET A 369 3.27 -9.39 10.72
C MET A 369 3.08 -10.65 11.57
N ALA A 370 1.97 -11.36 11.43
CA ALA A 370 1.71 -12.60 12.16
C ALA A 370 2.84 -13.64 11.99
N ILE A 371 3.49 -13.72 10.81
CA ILE A 371 4.68 -14.58 10.59
C ILE A 371 5.95 -13.83 10.90
N THR A 372 6.12 -12.66 10.28
CA THR A 372 7.42 -11.98 10.19
C THR A 372 7.92 -11.49 11.55
N ARG A 373 7.00 -11.16 12.47
CA ARG A 373 7.28 -10.66 13.82
C ARG A 373 8.23 -11.57 14.61
N TYR A 374 8.07 -12.89 14.52
CA TYR A 374 8.90 -13.85 15.26
C TYR A 374 10.39 -13.68 14.96
N PHE A 375 10.71 -13.44 13.69
CA PHE A 375 12.08 -13.32 13.21
C PHE A 375 12.61 -11.90 13.39
N GLN A 376 11.78 -10.88 13.18
CA GLN A 376 12.10 -9.49 13.47
C GLN A 376 12.48 -9.29 14.95
N VAL A 377 11.77 -9.97 15.86
CA VAL A 377 12.08 -9.94 17.30
C VAL A 377 13.45 -10.57 17.60
N VAL A 378 13.88 -11.60 16.88
CA VAL A 378 15.25 -12.13 16.99
C VAL A 378 16.28 -11.09 16.58
N ALA A 379 16.04 -10.37 15.48
CA ALA A 379 16.92 -9.29 15.05
C ALA A 379 17.03 -8.20 16.14
N SER A 380 15.90 -7.78 16.73
CA SER A 380 15.89 -6.83 17.85
C SER A 380 16.64 -7.33 19.08
N VAL A 381 16.44 -8.59 19.48
CA VAL A 381 17.15 -9.17 20.65
C VAL A 381 18.66 -9.25 20.41
N SER A 382 19.06 -9.54 19.17
CA SER A 382 20.47 -9.48 18.77
C SER A 382 21.02 -8.05 18.84
N ALA A 383 20.24 -7.05 18.41
CA ALA A 383 20.61 -5.65 18.50
C ALA A 383 20.72 -5.17 19.96
N PHE A 384 19.82 -5.61 20.84
CA PHE A 384 19.91 -5.33 22.27
C PHE A 384 21.19 -5.89 22.88
N ALA A 385 21.54 -7.13 22.54
CA ALA A 385 22.79 -7.73 22.98
C ALA A 385 24.01 -7.02 22.37
N PHE A 386 23.94 -6.67 21.09
CA PHE A 386 24.98 -5.91 20.37
C PHE A 386 25.31 -4.61 21.09
N VAL A 387 24.30 -3.75 21.27
CA VAL A 387 24.47 -2.45 21.91
C VAL A 387 24.90 -2.60 23.36
N THR A 388 24.19 -3.43 24.13
CA THR A 388 24.47 -3.60 25.57
C THR A 388 25.88 -4.08 25.82
N ILE A 389 26.32 -5.14 25.13
CA ILE A 389 27.66 -5.69 25.32
C ILE A 389 28.71 -4.69 24.82
N LEU A 390 28.52 -4.10 23.64
CA LEU A 390 29.51 -3.19 23.07
C LEU A 390 29.68 -1.91 23.91
N VAL A 391 28.57 -1.31 24.35
CA VAL A 391 28.57 -0.13 25.24
C VAL A 391 29.21 -0.47 26.58
N THR A 392 28.89 -1.63 27.17
CA THR A 392 29.49 -2.06 28.44
C THR A 392 31.01 -2.22 28.31
N PHE A 393 31.48 -2.87 27.24
CA PHE A 393 32.92 -3.00 26.98
C PHE A 393 33.58 -1.65 26.61
N ALA A 394 32.88 -0.74 25.94
CA ALA A 394 33.37 0.62 25.69
C ALA A 394 33.48 1.44 26.99
N PHE A 395 32.52 1.27 27.90
CA PHE A 395 32.47 1.96 29.18
C PHE A 395 33.64 1.56 30.08
N TYR A 396 33.87 0.25 30.24
CA TYR A 396 34.93 -0.32 31.07
C TYR A 396 36.28 -0.54 30.34
N GLY A 397 36.43 -0.05 29.11
CA GLY A 397 37.69 -0.04 28.37
C GLY A 397 38.15 -1.41 27.85
N GLY A 398 37.25 -2.34 27.56
CA GLY A 398 37.54 -3.70 27.09
C GLY A 398 37.44 -3.94 25.57
N LEU A 399 37.21 -2.90 24.76
CA LEU A 399 37.09 -3.04 23.32
C LEU A 399 38.38 -3.58 22.68
N ARG A 400 38.22 -4.49 21.72
CA ARG A 400 39.31 -5.03 20.89
C ARG A 400 38.83 -5.13 19.46
N PHE A 401 39.52 -4.46 18.54
CA PHE A 401 39.20 -4.54 17.11
C PHE A 401 40.01 -5.66 16.45
N ASP A 402 39.31 -6.64 15.87
CA ASP A 402 39.88 -7.72 15.06
C ASP A 402 39.45 -7.55 13.60
N LEU A 403 40.37 -7.04 12.77
CA LEU A 403 40.13 -6.76 11.35
C LEU A 403 39.73 -8.03 10.58
N ARG A 404 40.27 -9.20 10.94
CA ARG A 404 39.96 -10.46 10.25
C ARG A 404 38.50 -10.86 10.47
N ARG A 405 38.02 -10.72 11.71
CA ARG A 405 36.60 -10.99 12.05
C ARG A 405 35.67 -9.96 11.43
N PHE A 406 36.09 -8.70 11.37
CA PHE A 406 35.32 -7.64 10.72
C PHE A 406 35.13 -7.93 9.22
N VAL A 407 36.22 -8.21 8.49
CA VAL A 407 36.17 -8.55 7.06
C VAL A 407 35.35 -9.81 6.80
N LEU A 408 35.48 -10.83 7.66
CA LEU A 408 34.66 -12.04 7.57
C LEU A 408 33.16 -11.73 7.74
N THR A 409 32.80 -10.86 8.68
CA THR A 409 31.41 -10.42 8.87
C THR A 409 30.85 -9.76 7.60
N VAL A 410 31.62 -8.84 6.99
CA VAL A 410 31.22 -8.15 5.76
C VAL A 410 31.04 -9.13 4.60
N LEU A 411 31.95 -10.10 4.46
CA LEU A 411 31.84 -11.16 3.44
C LEU A 411 30.59 -12.02 3.62
N VAL A 412 30.33 -12.48 4.86
CA VAL A 412 29.13 -13.29 5.13
C VAL A 412 27.85 -12.48 4.89
N ALA A 413 27.84 -11.20 5.26
CA ALA A 413 26.72 -10.31 4.98
C ALA A 413 26.48 -10.16 3.47
N ALA A 414 27.54 -9.92 2.69
CA ALA A 414 27.45 -9.78 1.24
C ALA A 414 26.95 -11.07 0.56
N ILE A 415 27.43 -12.24 0.99
CA ILE A 415 26.97 -13.54 0.48
C ILE A 415 25.50 -13.77 0.85
N GLY A 416 25.12 -13.52 2.11
CA GLY A 416 23.75 -13.67 2.59
C GLY A 416 22.77 -12.76 1.84
N LEU A 417 23.11 -11.49 1.68
CA LEU A 417 22.29 -10.53 0.93
C LEU A 417 22.19 -10.89 -0.57
N SER A 418 23.28 -11.36 -1.17
CA SER A 418 23.27 -11.83 -2.56
C SER A 418 22.36 -13.05 -2.74
N ALA A 419 22.36 -13.98 -1.78
CA ALA A 419 21.45 -15.12 -1.78
C ALA A 419 19.99 -14.70 -1.63
N ILE A 420 19.69 -13.75 -0.72
CA ILE A 420 18.35 -13.18 -0.56
C ILE A 420 17.89 -12.50 -1.86
N LEU A 421 18.78 -11.76 -2.51
CA LEU A 421 18.51 -11.13 -3.80
C LEU A 421 18.20 -12.15 -4.90
N ALA A 422 18.95 -13.25 -4.94
CA ALA A 422 18.71 -14.33 -5.88
C ALA A 422 17.35 -15.01 -5.63
N VAL A 423 17.02 -15.30 -4.37
CA VAL A 423 15.71 -15.87 -3.98
C VAL A 423 14.56 -14.95 -4.38
N GLY A 424 14.69 -13.65 -4.05
CA GLY A 424 13.68 -12.65 -4.41
C GLY A 424 13.48 -12.54 -5.92
N ARG A 425 14.55 -12.54 -6.71
CA ARG A 425 14.48 -12.51 -8.18
C ARG A 425 13.91 -13.79 -8.77
N MET A 426 14.34 -14.97 -8.32
CA MET A 426 13.83 -16.25 -8.81
C MET A 426 12.34 -16.43 -8.53
N GLY A 427 11.86 -15.96 -7.38
CA GLY A 427 10.43 -15.93 -7.08
C GLY A 427 9.69 -14.87 -7.90
N GLY A 428 10.24 -13.66 -8.01
CA GLY A 428 9.60 -12.52 -8.66
C GLY A 428 9.51 -12.62 -10.19
N THR A 429 10.41 -13.36 -10.86
CA THR A 429 10.36 -13.54 -12.32
C THR A 429 9.16 -14.36 -12.81
N HIS A 430 8.46 -15.07 -11.92
CA HIS A 430 7.27 -15.85 -12.27
C HIS A 430 5.97 -15.19 -11.82
N ILE A 431 6.05 -14.20 -10.92
CA ILE A 431 4.90 -13.41 -10.51
C ILE A 431 4.89 -12.18 -11.39
N LYS A 432 4.18 -12.27 -12.52
CA LYS A 432 3.63 -11.06 -13.12
C LYS A 432 2.81 -10.43 -12.01
N PHE A 433 3.24 -9.29 -11.47
CA PHE A 433 2.39 -8.41 -10.68
C PHE A 433 1.32 -7.94 -11.66
N TYR A 434 0.32 -8.81 -11.86
CA TYR A 434 -0.72 -8.59 -12.80
C TYR A 434 -1.47 -7.36 -12.31
N SER A 435 -1.44 -6.30 -13.10
CA SER A 435 -2.63 -5.48 -13.24
C SER A 435 -3.68 -6.37 -13.93
N GLN A 436 -4.32 -7.26 -13.17
CA GLN A 436 -5.68 -7.68 -13.50
C GLN A 436 -6.50 -6.43 -13.15
N THR A 437 -6.73 -5.50 -14.06
CA THR A 437 -7.46 -5.68 -15.31
C THR A 437 -6.81 -4.86 -16.42
N SER A 438 -6.19 -5.50 -17.42
CA SER A 438 -6.31 -4.91 -18.75
C SER A 438 -7.80 -4.91 -19.03
N TYR A 439 -8.40 -3.75 -19.26
CA TYR A 439 -9.79 -3.63 -19.70
C TYR A 439 -10.07 -4.63 -20.84
N LEU A 440 -9.08 -4.90 -21.70
CA LEU A 440 -9.15 -5.87 -22.78
C LEU A 440 -9.35 -7.33 -22.34
N ALA A 441 -9.03 -7.70 -21.09
CA ALA A 441 -9.32 -9.03 -20.53
C ALA A 441 -10.72 -9.10 -19.87
N GLN A 442 -11.32 -7.95 -19.58
CA GLN A 442 -12.55 -7.83 -18.81
C GLN A 442 -13.79 -8.24 -19.63
N GLY A 443 -14.73 -8.90 -18.97
CA GLY A 443 -16.05 -9.24 -19.51
C GLY A 443 -17.16 -8.51 -18.76
N LEU A 444 -18.37 -8.51 -19.31
CA LEU A 444 -19.57 -8.17 -18.53
C LEU A 444 -19.68 -9.14 -17.33
N PRO A 445 -20.23 -8.73 -16.18
CA PRO A 445 -20.37 -9.62 -15.03
C PRO A 445 -21.37 -10.75 -15.33
N ALA A 446 -21.24 -11.88 -14.63
CA ALA A 446 -22.02 -13.10 -14.92
C ALA A 446 -23.54 -12.88 -14.82
N ASN A 447 -23.99 -12.04 -13.89
CA ASN A 447 -25.40 -11.68 -13.76
C ASN A 447 -25.91 -10.91 -14.99
N VAL A 448 -25.09 -10.05 -15.61
CA VAL A 448 -25.45 -9.33 -16.85
C VAL A 448 -25.34 -10.23 -18.07
N GLN A 449 -24.34 -11.12 -18.11
CA GLN A 449 -24.28 -12.16 -19.14
C GLN A 449 -25.51 -13.07 -19.10
N ALA A 450 -26.04 -13.38 -17.91
CA ALA A 450 -27.26 -14.18 -17.74
C ALA A 450 -28.55 -13.44 -18.12
N LEU A 451 -28.52 -12.10 -18.23
CA LEU A 451 -29.63 -11.33 -18.84
C LEU A 451 -29.72 -11.56 -20.36
N GLY A 452 -28.69 -12.17 -20.96
CA GLY A 452 -28.66 -12.50 -22.38
C GLY A 452 -28.34 -13.97 -22.62
N ASP A 453 -29.36 -14.83 -22.67
CA ASP A 453 -29.22 -16.19 -23.20
C ASP A 453 -29.84 -16.30 -24.62
N ALA A 454 -29.11 -16.99 -25.50
CA ALA A 454 -29.46 -17.47 -26.85
C ALA A 454 -29.37 -16.53 -28.08
N ASN A 455 -29.39 -15.19 -27.95
CA ASN A 455 -29.29 -14.28 -29.10
C ASN A 455 -28.11 -13.30 -28.96
N LEU A 456 -26.89 -13.83 -28.94
CA LEU A 456 -25.72 -13.04 -29.36
C LEU A 456 -25.59 -13.17 -30.88
N PRO A 457 -26.20 -12.31 -31.72
CA PRO A 457 -25.56 -12.01 -32.96
C PRO A 457 -24.33 -11.18 -32.60
N SER A 458 -23.16 -11.80 -32.76
CA SER A 458 -21.89 -11.13 -33.08
C SER A 458 -21.97 -10.26 -34.35
N ASN A 459 -23.16 -9.97 -34.85
CA ASN A 459 -23.41 -9.29 -36.10
C ASN A 459 -24.03 -7.94 -35.77
N PHE A 460 -23.22 -6.90 -35.90
CA PHE A 460 -23.75 -5.59 -36.25
C PHE A 460 -24.78 -5.78 -37.37
N ALA A 461 -25.99 -5.25 -37.22
CA ALA A 461 -26.97 -5.33 -38.29
C ALA A 461 -26.41 -4.63 -39.53
N SER A 462 -26.18 -5.37 -40.62
CA SER A 462 -25.92 -4.81 -41.93
C SER A 462 -27.16 -4.02 -42.36
N GLY A 463 -26.97 -2.71 -42.56
CA GLY A 463 -28.01 -1.68 -42.63
C GLY A 463 -28.99 -1.72 -43.80
N ASP A 464 -29.32 -2.89 -44.36
CA ASP A 464 -30.22 -3.02 -45.51
C ASP A 464 -31.49 -3.87 -45.24
N GLY A 465 -31.64 -4.47 -44.05
CA GLY A 465 -32.76 -5.38 -43.77
C GLY A 465 -34.11 -4.73 -43.40
N ASP A 466 -34.12 -3.54 -42.79
CA ASP A 466 -35.32 -3.01 -42.09
C ASP A 466 -36.00 -1.82 -42.77
N ARG A 467 -35.82 -1.66 -44.09
CA ARG A 467 -36.59 -0.64 -44.84
C ARG A 467 -38.10 -0.91 -44.89
N GLN A 468 -38.55 -2.13 -44.56
CA GLN A 468 -39.98 -2.50 -44.64
C GLN A 468 -40.80 -2.17 -43.38
N ASN A 469 -40.19 -1.99 -42.21
CA ASN A 469 -40.93 -1.59 -40.99
C ASN A 469 -40.98 -0.07 -40.75
N ALA A 470 -40.30 0.73 -41.59
CA ALA A 470 -40.32 2.19 -41.52
C ALA A 470 -41.71 2.81 -41.82
N GLN A 471 -42.68 2.05 -42.34
CA GLN A 471 -44.03 2.55 -42.62
C GLN A 471 -44.95 2.62 -41.39
N ASN A 472 -44.56 2.04 -40.25
CA ASN A 472 -45.29 2.21 -38.98
C ASN A 472 -44.72 3.33 -38.09
N ALA A 473 -43.76 4.11 -38.58
CA ALA A 473 -43.11 5.21 -37.85
C ALA A 473 -43.97 6.49 -37.77
N ARG A 474 -45.20 6.37 -37.29
CA ARG A 474 -46.07 7.50 -36.88
C ARG A 474 -46.37 7.49 -35.37
N ALA A 475 -45.54 6.80 -34.58
CA ALA A 475 -45.48 7.10 -33.16
C ALA A 475 -44.54 8.30 -33.00
N ASP A 476 -45.09 9.47 -32.68
CA ASP A 476 -44.34 10.72 -32.43
C ASP A 476 -43.39 10.62 -31.22
N ASN A 477 -43.39 9.48 -30.50
CA ASN A 477 -42.63 9.24 -29.29
C ASN A 477 -41.74 7.98 -29.39
N VAL A 478 -40.43 8.16 -29.16
CA VAL A 478 -39.40 7.10 -29.16
C VAL A 478 -39.72 5.97 -28.18
N LEU A 479 -40.28 6.29 -27.00
CA LEU A 479 -40.61 5.30 -25.98
C LEU A 479 -41.71 4.33 -26.46
N ASP A 480 -42.77 4.86 -27.07
CA ASP A 480 -43.90 4.07 -27.58
C ASP A 480 -43.45 3.14 -28.71
N ARG A 481 -42.51 3.59 -29.55
CA ARG A 481 -41.91 2.74 -30.59
C ARG A 481 -41.11 1.58 -29.96
N VAL A 482 -40.27 1.84 -28.97
CA VAL A 482 -39.47 0.79 -28.30
C VAL A 482 -40.39 -0.23 -27.63
N GLN A 483 -41.43 0.22 -26.93
CA GLN A 483 -42.40 -0.65 -26.29
C GLN A 483 -43.22 -1.48 -27.28
N SER A 484 -43.66 -0.87 -28.39
CA SER A 484 -44.47 -1.57 -29.40
C SER A 484 -43.67 -2.54 -30.28
N SER A 485 -42.42 -2.19 -30.61
CA SER A 485 -41.52 -3.08 -31.36
C SER A 485 -40.91 -4.17 -30.49
N GLY A 486 -40.84 -3.96 -29.17
CA GLY A 486 -40.15 -4.85 -28.24
C GLY A 486 -38.63 -4.83 -28.38
N VAL A 487 -38.07 -3.86 -29.12
CA VAL A 487 -36.62 -3.78 -29.40
C VAL A 487 -36.11 -2.37 -29.10
N LEU A 488 -35.06 -2.27 -28.30
CA LEU A 488 -34.27 -1.05 -28.08
C LEU A 488 -33.01 -1.09 -28.95
N ARG A 489 -32.92 -0.19 -29.93
CA ARG A 489 -31.74 -0.06 -30.80
C ARG A 489 -30.79 0.96 -30.21
N VAL A 490 -29.58 0.53 -29.88
CA VAL A 490 -28.54 1.36 -29.26
C VAL A 490 -27.38 1.56 -30.22
N GLY A 491 -27.15 2.81 -30.61
CA GLY A 491 -25.98 3.24 -31.36
C GLY A 491 -24.73 3.12 -30.49
N VAL A 492 -23.69 2.42 -30.96
CA VAL A 492 -22.42 2.24 -30.22
C VAL A 492 -21.21 2.48 -31.10
N ASN A 493 -20.24 3.22 -30.58
CA ASN A 493 -18.86 3.20 -31.09
C ASN A 493 -18.03 2.21 -30.24
N PRO A 494 -17.49 1.12 -30.82
CA PRO A 494 -16.84 0.05 -30.08
C PRO A 494 -15.34 0.29 -29.82
N ASN A 495 -14.88 1.54 -29.93
CA ASN A 495 -13.48 1.90 -29.70
C ASN A 495 -13.31 2.80 -28.47
N VAL A 496 -14.33 3.01 -27.65
CA VAL A 496 -14.33 4.03 -26.58
C VAL A 496 -14.14 3.39 -25.20
N MET A 497 -12.95 2.88 -24.91
CA MET A 497 -12.62 2.29 -23.60
C MET A 497 -12.58 3.37 -22.49
N PRO A 498 -13.11 3.12 -21.27
CA PRO A 498 -13.75 1.89 -20.77
C PRO A 498 -15.28 1.83 -20.95
N PHE A 499 -15.88 2.74 -21.72
CA PHE A 499 -17.33 2.89 -21.86
C PHE A 499 -17.97 1.87 -22.81
N ALA A 500 -17.38 1.68 -23.99
CA ALA A 500 -17.81 0.69 -24.98
C ALA A 500 -16.64 0.28 -25.86
N TYR A 501 -16.20 -0.97 -25.72
CA TYR A 501 -15.06 -1.50 -26.46
C TYR A 501 -15.13 -3.01 -26.69
N LYS A 502 -14.34 -3.52 -27.63
CA LYS A 502 -14.17 -4.96 -27.83
C LYS A 502 -13.03 -5.48 -26.96
N ASN A 503 -13.31 -6.50 -26.14
CA ASN A 503 -12.26 -7.19 -25.40
C ASN A 503 -11.46 -8.16 -26.30
N GLN A 504 -10.42 -8.81 -25.76
CA GLN A 504 -9.57 -9.79 -26.48
C GLN A 504 -10.35 -10.99 -27.05
N LYS A 505 -11.55 -11.27 -26.53
CA LYS A 505 -12.45 -12.32 -27.04
C LYS A 505 -13.37 -11.80 -28.15
N GLY A 506 -13.20 -10.55 -28.60
CA GLY A 506 -14.03 -9.89 -29.60
C GLY A 506 -15.43 -9.49 -29.10
N ARG A 507 -15.70 -9.58 -27.80
CA ARG A 507 -17.02 -9.26 -27.22
C ARG A 507 -17.11 -7.78 -26.88
N LEU A 508 -18.24 -7.16 -27.22
CA LEU A 508 -18.55 -5.78 -26.84
C LEU A 508 -18.83 -5.72 -25.33
N VAL A 509 -18.08 -4.89 -24.62
CA VAL A 509 -18.13 -4.72 -23.17
C VAL A 509 -17.87 -3.25 -22.80
N GLY A 510 -18.11 -2.89 -21.55
CA GLY A 510 -17.83 -1.55 -21.03
C GLY A 510 -18.97 -1.03 -20.16
N TYR A 511 -18.74 0.14 -19.54
CA TYR A 511 -19.71 0.78 -18.65
C TYR A 511 -21.07 1.01 -19.30
N ASP A 512 -21.09 1.69 -20.45
CA ASP A 512 -22.32 2.04 -21.15
C ASP A 512 -23.02 0.78 -21.70
N VAL A 513 -22.22 -0.22 -22.12
CA VAL A 513 -22.73 -1.51 -22.62
C VAL A 513 -23.45 -2.26 -21.51
N GLU A 514 -22.85 -2.36 -20.32
CA GLU A 514 -23.50 -2.97 -19.15
C GLU A 514 -24.78 -2.22 -18.77
N LEU A 515 -24.75 -0.89 -18.79
CA LEU A 515 -25.90 -0.06 -18.45
C LEU A 515 -27.08 -0.34 -19.39
N MET A 516 -26.84 -0.41 -20.70
CA MET A 516 -27.88 -0.70 -21.70
C MET A 516 -28.46 -2.11 -21.58
N TYR A 517 -27.66 -3.12 -21.21
CA TYR A 517 -28.18 -4.47 -20.93
C TYR A 517 -29.17 -4.47 -19.77
N ARG A 518 -28.80 -3.79 -18.67
CA ARG A 518 -29.67 -3.68 -17.49
C ARG A 518 -30.94 -2.90 -17.81
N PHE A 519 -30.79 -1.80 -18.54
CA PHE A 519 -31.91 -0.94 -18.94
C PHE A 519 -32.93 -1.67 -19.83
N ALA A 520 -32.46 -2.35 -20.87
CA ALA A 520 -33.33 -3.12 -21.77
C ALA A 520 -34.04 -4.27 -21.03
N HIS A 521 -33.33 -4.96 -20.14
CA HIS A 521 -33.91 -6.02 -19.30
C HIS A 521 -35.05 -5.50 -18.42
N ASP A 522 -34.83 -4.39 -17.71
CA ASP A 522 -35.83 -3.80 -16.82
C ASP A 522 -37.03 -3.21 -17.60
N MET A 523 -36.79 -2.77 -18.84
CA MET A 523 -37.85 -2.39 -19.80
C MET A 523 -38.59 -3.57 -20.42
N SER A 524 -38.11 -4.81 -20.22
CA SER A 524 -38.64 -6.03 -20.86
C SER A 524 -38.63 -5.97 -22.40
N VAL A 525 -37.56 -5.43 -22.99
CA VAL A 525 -37.34 -5.35 -24.45
C VAL A 525 -36.01 -5.99 -24.85
N ASP A 526 -35.90 -6.41 -26.10
CA ASP A 526 -34.65 -6.91 -26.68
C ASP A 526 -33.66 -5.77 -26.93
N LEU A 527 -32.37 -6.01 -26.74
CA LEU A 527 -31.31 -5.04 -26.97
C LEU A 527 -30.56 -5.31 -28.28
N GLN A 528 -30.48 -4.30 -29.15
CA GLN A 528 -29.73 -4.38 -30.40
C GLN A 528 -28.68 -3.27 -30.50
N PHE A 529 -27.40 -3.64 -30.58
CA PHE A 529 -26.32 -2.68 -30.83
C PHE A 529 -26.13 -2.41 -32.33
N VAL A 530 -26.09 -1.13 -32.70
CA VAL A 530 -25.89 -0.64 -34.07
C VAL A 530 -24.60 0.19 -34.11
N PRO A 531 -23.61 -0.16 -34.94
CA PRO A 531 -22.35 0.60 -34.96
C PRO A 531 -22.55 1.96 -35.62
N TYR A 532 -21.83 2.98 -35.15
CA TYR A 532 -21.73 4.28 -35.80
C TYR A 532 -20.31 4.84 -35.74
N ASP A 533 -20.00 5.76 -36.66
CA ASP A 533 -18.78 6.59 -36.64
C ASP A 533 -19.12 8.01 -36.16
N TRP A 534 -18.16 8.72 -35.56
CA TRP A 534 -18.41 10.06 -34.99
C TRP A 534 -18.94 11.07 -36.00
N HIS A 535 -18.50 10.95 -37.26
CA HIS A 535 -18.94 11.78 -38.37
C HIS A 535 -20.38 11.47 -38.82
N SER A 536 -20.88 10.24 -38.63
CA SER A 536 -22.23 9.82 -39.03
C SER A 536 -23.25 9.88 -37.90
N LEU A 537 -22.81 9.97 -36.64
CA LEU A 537 -23.63 9.88 -35.42
C LEU A 537 -24.94 10.69 -35.50
N THR A 538 -24.84 11.99 -35.80
CA THR A 538 -26.01 12.89 -35.83
C THR A 538 -26.97 12.55 -36.98
N ALA A 539 -26.43 12.26 -38.17
CA ALA A 539 -27.24 11.87 -39.33
C ALA A 539 -27.94 10.52 -39.11
N ASP A 540 -27.22 9.53 -38.58
CA ASP A 540 -27.76 8.21 -38.25
C ASP A 540 -28.88 8.32 -37.19
N LEU A 541 -28.70 9.16 -36.17
CA LEU A 541 -29.68 9.41 -35.12
C LEU A 541 -30.93 10.14 -35.64
N SER A 542 -30.77 11.17 -36.48
CA SER A 542 -31.89 11.86 -37.16
C SER A 542 -32.66 10.95 -38.11
N SER A 543 -31.98 9.97 -38.72
CA SER A 543 -32.62 8.96 -39.58
C SER A 543 -33.31 7.83 -38.81
N HIS A 544 -33.32 7.89 -37.47
CA HIS A 544 -33.89 6.87 -36.58
C HIS A 544 -33.28 5.47 -36.78
N LYS A 545 -32.00 5.41 -37.15
CA LYS A 545 -31.23 4.16 -37.27
C LYS A 545 -31.08 3.46 -35.90
N PHE A 546 -31.02 4.25 -34.84
CA PHE A 546 -31.05 3.80 -33.44
C PHE A 546 -31.80 4.83 -32.57
N ASP A 547 -32.10 4.42 -31.35
CA ASP A 547 -33.03 5.08 -30.43
C ASP A 547 -32.28 5.84 -29.33
N ILE A 548 -31.13 5.31 -28.91
CA ILE A 548 -30.20 5.91 -27.95
C ILE A 548 -28.79 5.71 -28.50
N ALA A 549 -27.93 6.72 -28.40
CA ALA A 549 -26.50 6.60 -28.69
C ALA A 549 -25.70 6.66 -27.39
N ILE A 550 -24.75 5.73 -27.27
CA ILE A 550 -23.82 5.58 -26.13
C ILE A 550 -22.37 5.74 -26.59
N SER A 551 -21.41 5.40 -25.73
CA SER A 551 -19.95 5.48 -25.91
C SER A 551 -19.34 6.81 -25.43
N GLY A 552 -19.64 7.20 -24.18
CA GLY A 552 -19.01 8.36 -23.54
C GLY A 552 -19.27 9.68 -24.28
N LEU A 553 -20.48 9.82 -24.85
CA LEU A 553 -20.89 11.02 -25.57
C LEU A 553 -20.97 12.19 -24.62
N TYR A 554 -20.39 13.33 -25.02
CA TYR A 554 -20.45 14.54 -24.22
C TYR A 554 -21.34 15.62 -24.83
N ILE A 555 -21.91 16.40 -23.92
CA ILE A 555 -22.81 17.49 -24.23
C ILE A 555 -22.06 18.60 -24.94
N THR A 556 -22.62 19.07 -26.06
CA THR A 556 -22.13 20.27 -26.76
C THR A 556 -23.29 21.19 -27.04
N ARG A 557 -23.01 22.49 -27.11
CA ARG A 557 -24.04 23.50 -27.39
C ARG A 557 -24.82 23.20 -28.67
N SER A 558 -24.12 22.87 -29.76
CA SER A 558 -24.75 22.57 -31.04
C SER A 558 -25.63 21.32 -31.01
N ARG A 559 -25.26 20.29 -30.22
CA ARG A 559 -26.09 19.08 -30.09
C ARG A 559 -27.32 19.34 -29.20
N MET A 560 -27.18 20.12 -28.12
CA MET A 560 -28.31 20.47 -27.24
C MET A 560 -29.41 21.25 -27.97
N GLU A 561 -29.05 22.02 -28.99
CA GLU A 561 -30.03 22.80 -29.78
C GLU A 561 -30.88 21.92 -30.73
N SER A 562 -30.49 20.65 -30.96
CA SER A 562 -31.14 19.81 -31.99
C SER A 562 -31.49 18.39 -31.53
N TYR A 563 -31.04 17.93 -30.37
CA TYR A 563 -31.20 16.56 -29.89
C TYR A 563 -31.56 16.53 -28.41
N THR A 564 -32.19 15.45 -27.97
CA THR A 564 -32.49 15.20 -26.56
C THR A 564 -31.30 14.49 -25.89
N PHE A 565 -30.97 14.88 -24.66
CA PHE A 565 -29.95 14.24 -23.83
C PHE A 565 -30.57 13.65 -22.56
N SER A 566 -29.96 12.59 -22.03
CA SER A 566 -30.14 12.23 -20.63
C SER A 566 -29.56 13.30 -19.70
N GLU A 567 -29.83 13.20 -18.41
CA GLU A 567 -29.03 13.91 -17.42
C GLU A 567 -27.55 13.45 -17.51
N PRO A 568 -26.58 14.34 -17.25
CA PRO A 568 -25.18 13.96 -17.22
C PRO A 568 -24.92 12.90 -16.15
N TYR A 569 -24.29 11.79 -16.56
CA TYR A 569 -23.96 10.69 -15.64
C TYR A 569 -22.50 10.73 -15.17
N TYR A 570 -21.63 11.48 -15.85
CA TYR A 570 -20.21 11.54 -15.53
C TYR A 570 -19.55 12.84 -15.98
N GLU A 571 -18.63 13.37 -15.17
CA GLU A 571 -17.81 14.55 -15.51
C GLU A 571 -16.36 14.09 -15.76
N ASN A 572 -15.90 14.22 -17.01
CA ASN A 572 -14.63 13.67 -17.45
C ASN A 572 -13.66 14.80 -17.87
N PRO A 573 -12.57 15.06 -17.13
CA PRO A 573 -11.59 16.06 -17.51
C PRO A 573 -10.75 15.60 -18.71
N LEU A 574 -10.09 16.54 -19.38
CA LEU A 574 -9.04 16.22 -20.35
C LEU A 574 -7.76 15.73 -19.67
N ALA A 575 -7.12 14.75 -20.29
CA ALA A 575 -5.84 14.23 -19.84
C ALA A 575 -4.92 13.91 -21.03
N LEU A 576 -3.62 13.89 -20.78
CA LEU A 576 -2.63 13.42 -21.74
C LEU A 576 -2.05 12.08 -21.33
N ILE A 577 -1.93 11.17 -22.29
CA ILE A 577 -1.04 10.03 -22.20
C ILE A 577 0.35 10.47 -22.61
N VAL A 578 1.33 10.22 -21.76
CA VAL A 578 2.72 10.64 -21.96
C VAL A 578 3.67 9.55 -21.49
N PRO A 579 4.90 9.46 -22.02
CA PRO A 579 5.91 8.58 -21.43
C PRO A 579 6.09 8.90 -19.95
N THR A 580 6.08 7.89 -19.07
CA THR A 580 6.12 8.07 -17.61
C THR A 580 7.30 8.94 -17.17
N VAL A 581 8.44 8.79 -17.84
CA VAL A 581 9.67 9.59 -17.58
C VAL A 581 9.53 11.08 -17.87
N ARG A 582 8.58 11.47 -18.72
CA ARG A 582 8.30 12.87 -19.12
C ARG A 582 7.05 13.45 -18.47
N VAL A 583 6.37 12.72 -17.58
CA VAL A 583 5.06 13.13 -17.04
C VAL A 583 5.08 14.52 -16.39
N ALA A 584 6.19 14.91 -15.76
CA ALA A 584 6.39 16.21 -15.13
C ALA A 584 6.50 17.38 -16.14
N ASP A 585 6.85 17.10 -17.39
CA ASP A 585 6.91 18.08 -18.49
C ASP A 585 5.51 18.53 -18.93
N PHE A 586 4.48 17.72 -18.60
CA PHE A 586 3.08 17.95 -18.93
C PHE A 586 2.25 18.42 -17.73
N ALA A 587 2.90 18.99 -16.70
CA ALA A 587 2.24 19.35 -15.46
C ALA A 587 1.24 20.54 -15.57
N SER A 588 1.41 21.43 -16.56
CA SER A 588 0.50 22.56 -16.77
C SER A 588 0.42 22.96 -18.24
N ARG A 589 -0.67 23.63 -18.62
CA ARG A 589 -0.86 24.16 -19.97
C ARG A 589 0.29 25.06 -20.43
N GLU A 590 0.84 25.87 -19.54
CA GLU A 590 1.95 26.79 -19.83
C GLU A 590 3.23 26.03 -20.15
N LYS A 591 3.55 24.98 -19.37
CA LYS A 591 4.71 24.11 -19.62
C LYS A 591 4.58 23.40 -20.97
N ILE A 592 3.39 22.88 -21.28
CA ILE A 592 3.14 22.18 -22.54
C ILE A 592 3.32 23.14 -23.73
N ASN A 593 2.74 24.34 -23.66
CA ASN A 593 2.85 25.33 -24.73
C ASN A 593 4.26 25.90 -24.92
N ALA A 594 5.12 25.81 -23.90
CA ALA A 594 6.51 26.22 -23.98
C ALA A 594 7.43 25.20 -24.69
N GLN A 595 6.95 23.97 -24.93
CA GLN A 595 7.74 22.95 -25.63
C GLN A 595 7.82 23.24 -27.13
N THR A 596 9.01 23.07 -27.71
CA THR A 596 9.25 23.22 -29.16
C THR A 596 9.08 21.89 -29.87
N ASN A 597 8.45 21.88 -31.06
CA ASN A 597 8.23 20.68 -31.89
C ASN A 597 7.41 19.57 -31.22
N LEU A 598 6.48 19.93 -30.34
CA LEU A 598 5.61 18.96 -29.66
C LEU A 598 4.58 18.38 -30.64
N THR A 599 4.52 17.05 -30.76
CA THR A 599 3.48 16.35 -31.54
C THR A 599 2.50 15.64 -30.61
N ILE A 600 1.22 16.03 -30.67
CA ILE A 600 0.15 15.46 -29.84
C ILE A 600 -0.79 14.63 -30.74
N ALA A 601 -0.92 13.34 -30.44
CA ALA A 601 -1.95 12.50 -31.01
C ALA A 601 -3.33 12.89 -30.44
N VAL A 602 -4.35 12.92 -31.29
CA VAL A 602 -5.73 13.20 -30.90
C VAL A 602 -6.62 12.19 -31.60
N PHE A 603 -7.60 11.67 -30.88
CA PHE A 603 -8.57 10.75 -31.48
C PHE A 603 -9.46 11.49 -32.50
N ASP A 604 -9.93 10.78 -33.55
CA ASP A 604 -10.78 11.34 -34.61
C ASP A 604 -12.20 11.66 -34.12
N ASP A 605 -12.25 12.70 -33.30
CA ASP A 605 -13.45 13.28 -32.73
C ASP A 605 -13.44 14.79 -33.03
N PRO A 606 -14.40 15.29 -33.82
CA PRO A 606 -14.43 16.69 -34.22
C PRO A 606 -14.35 17.69 -33.06
N VAL A 607 -14.92 17.35 -31.90
CA VAL A 607 -14.93 18.28 -30.76
C VAL A 607 -13.64 18.18 -29.96
N LEU A 608 -13.05 16.98 -29.85
CA LEU A 608 -11.74 16.79 -29.21
C LEU A 608 -10.64 17.47 -30.02
N ILE A 609 -10.65 17.34 -31.35
CA ILE A 609 -9.70 17.98 -32.27
C ILE A 609 -9.70 19.50 -32.10
N GLU A 610 -10.88 20.13 -32.10
CA GLU A 610 -10.99 21.59 -31.92
C GLU A 610 -10.57 22.02 -30.51
N THR A 611 -10.88 21.22 -29.49
CA THR A 611 -10.45 21.48 -28.11
C THR A 611 -8.92 21.37 -27.97
N ALA A 612 -8.30 20.41 -28.64
CA ALA A 612 -6.85 20.23 -28.67
C ALA A 612 -6.15 21.45 -29.28
N LYS A 613 -6.59 21.91 -30.45
CA LYS A 613 -6.05 23.10 -31.14
C LYS A 613 -6.16 24.36 -30.30
N ARG A 614 -7.28 24.54 -29.59
CA ARG A 614 -7.48 25.69 -28.69
C ARG A 614 -6.60 25.61 -27.45
N SER A 615 -6.43 24.41 -26.89
CA SER A 615 -5.67 24.19 -25.66
C SER A 615 -4.16 24.31 -25.89
N PHE A 616 -3.68 23.76 -27.01
CA PHE A 616 -2.25 23.67 -27.36
C PHE A 616 -1.95 24.25 -28.75
N PRO A 617 -2.00 25.58 -28.92
CA PRO A 617 -1.87 26.20 -30.24
C PRO A 617 -0.48 26.07 -30.86
N THR A 618 0.55 25.73 -30.07
CA THR A 618 1.94 25.55 -30.55
C THR A 618 2.28 24.11 -30.93
N ALA A 619 1.39 23.14 -30.65
CA ALA A 619 1.60 21.73 -30.93
C ALA A 619 1.19 21.36 -32.37
N THR A 620 1.85 20.34 -32.92
CA THR A 620 1.42 19.67 -34.15
C THR A 620 0.50 18.51 -33.78
N PHE A 621 -0.60 18.32 -34.52
CA PHE A 621 -1.60 17.29 -34.20
C PHE A 621 -1.56 16.13 -35.20
N LYS A 622 -1.60 14.91 -34.68
CA LYS A 622 -1.77 13.67 -35.46
C LYS A 622 -3.11 13.04 -35.11
N ILE A 623 -3.97 12.83 -36.10
CA ILE A 623 -5.30 12.27 -35.87
C ILE A 623 -5.20 10.74 -35.90
N LEU A 624 -5.79 10.08 -34.91
CA LEU A 624 -5.86 8.62 -34.80
C LEU A 624 -7.32 8.15 -34.90
N GLU A 625 -7.57 7.16 -35.76
CA GLU A 625 -8.90 6.56 -35.93
C GLU A 625 -9.25 5.57 -34.80
N ASN A 626 -8.23 4.93 -34.21
CA ASN A 626 -8.39 4.03 -33.08
C ASN A 626 -7.40 4.39 -31.96
N TYR A 627 -7.85 4.28 -30.71
CA TYR A 627 -7.02 4.50 -29.52
C TYR A 627 -5.85 3.52 -29.43
N ASP A 628 -6.04 2.28 -29.89
CA ASP A 628 -4.98 1.26 -29.90
C ASP A 628 -3.84 1.56 -30.88
N ASP A 629 -4.07 2.43 -31.88
CA ASP A 629 -3.03 2.78 -32.87
C ASP A 629 -1.92 3.64 -32.28
N LEU A 630 -2.11 4.22 -31.09
CA LEU A 630 -1.11 5.04 -30.42
C LEU A 630 0.22 4.29 -30.23
N GLU A 631 0.19 2.98 -29.94
CA GLU A 631 1.41 2.17 -29.74
C GLU A 631 2.27 2.08 -31.02
N GLN A 632 1.64 2.14 -32.19
CA GLN A 632 2.31 2.06 -33.48
C GLN A 632 2.99 3.38 -33.87
N HIS A 633 2.69 4.46 -33.16
CA HIS A 633 3.15 5.81 -33.46
C HIS A 633 4.19 6.30 -32.43
N ARG A 634 5.43 5.84 -32.59
CA ARG A 634 6.57 6.30 -31.77
C ARG A 634 7.03 7.73 -32.10
N ASP A 635 6.44 8.34 -33.13
CA ASP A 635 6.71 9.69 -33.60
C ASP A 635 5.89 10.76 -32.85
N VAL A 636 5.00 10.39 -31.93
CA VAL A 636 4.23 11.33 -31.11
C VAL A 636 4.79 11.46 -29.68
N ASP A 637 4.72 12.66 -29.11
CA ASP A 637 5.21 12.96 -27.76
C ASP A 637 4.17 12.69 -26.67
N ALA A 638 2.89 12.86 -27.01
CA ALA A 638 1.76 12.69 -26.13
C ALA A 638 0.49 12.34 -26.92
N ALA A 639 -0.55 11.84 -26.25
CA ALA A 639 -1.90 11.74 -26.80
C ALA A 639 -2.90 12.45 -25.89
N LEU A 640 -3.82 13.25 -26.44
CA LEU A 640 -4.83 13.98 -25.68
C LEU A 640 -6.18 13.28 -25.80
N TRP A 641 -6.71 12.77 -24.68
CA TRP A 641 -8.03 12.14 -24.58
C TRP A 641 -8.76 12.60 -23.31
N THR A 642 -9.93 12.03 -23.04
CA THR A 642 -10.56 12.20 -21.71
C THR A 642 -9.82 11.36 -20.67
N LEU A 643 -9.90 11.74 -19.39
CA LEU A 643 -9.15 11.10 -18.30
C LEU A 643 -9.38 9.60 -18.25
N GLU A 644 -10.64 9.15 -18.27
CA GLU A 644 -10.91 7.71 -18.14
C GLU A 644 -10.41 6.90 -19.34
N GLN A 645 -10.44 7.48 -20.55
CA GLN A 645 -9.84 6.85 -21.74
C GLN A 645 -8.32 6.79 -21.64
N ALA A 646 -7.70 7.92 -21.29
CA ALA A 646 -6.25 8.04 -21.14
C ALA A 646 -5.74 7.06 -20.08
N ARG A 647 -6.45 7.00 -18.96
CA ARG A 647 -6.19 6.10 -17.85
C ARG A 647 -6.32 4.64 -18.26
N ALA A 648 -7.44 4.26 -18.88
CA ALA A 648 -7.68 2.87 -19.27
C ALA A 648 -6.61 2.36 -20.24
N TRP A 649 -6.15 3.22 -21.14
CA TRP A 649 -5.06 2.92 -22.05
C TRP A 649 -3.72 2.83 -21.32
N ALA A 650 -3.37 3.83 -20.49
CA ALA A 650 -2.09 3.85 -19.78
C ALA A 650 -1.94 2.65 -18.81
N ILE A 651 -2.99 2.25 -18.11
CA ILE A 651 -2.99 1.04 -17.26
C ILE A 651 -2.70 -0.23 -18.07
N SER A 652 -3.13 -0.24 -19.33
CA SER A 652 -2.95 -1.37 -20.25
C SER A 652 -1.58 -1.37 -20.95
N HIS A 653 -0.80 -0.29 -20.86
CA HIS A 653 0.47 -0.13 -21.58
C HIS A 653 1.61 0.35 -20.66
N ASP A 654 2.62 -0.50 -20.47
CA ASP A 654 3.77 -0.19 -19.61
C ASP A 654 4.58 1.00 -20.16
N GLY A 655 5.11 1.84 -19.25
CA GLY A 655 5.97 2.97 -19.60
C GLY A 655 5.25 4.28 -19.99
N TYR A 656 3.92 4.29 -19.98
CA TYR A 656 3.10 5.48 -20.19
C TYR A 656 2.35 5.86 -18.92
N SER A 657 2.09 7.15 -18.71
CA SER A 657 1.31 7.68 -17.59
C SER A 657 0.22 8.62 -18.10
N THR A 658 -0.83 8.80 -17.31
CA THR A 658 -1.88 9.80 -17.59
C THR A 658 -1.59 11.06 -16.78
N ALA A 659 -1.40 12.18 -17.45
CA ALA A 659 -1.25 13.49 -16.82
C ALA A 659 -2.55 14.29 -16.95
N VAL A 660 -3.05 14.86 -15.85
CA VAL A 660 -4.10 15.89 -15.87
C VAL A 660 -3.44 17.24 -15.60
N PRO A 661 -3.15 18.04 -16.63
CA PRO A 661 -2.41 19.29 -16.46
C PRO A 661 -3.24 20.38 -15.79
N LYS A 662 -2.58 21.23 -15.00
CA LYS A 662 -3.16 22.48 -14.51
C LYS A 662 -3.59 23.39 -15.67
N ASN A 663 -4.66 24.17 -15.47
CA ASN A 663 -5.12 25.24 -16.36
C ASN A 663 -5.60 24.83 -17.77
N ILE A 664 -6.03 23.57 -17.96
CA ILE A 664 -6.67 23.13 -19.22
C ILE A 664 -8.19 23.39 -19.23
N GLY A 665 -8.81 23.56 -18.07
CA GLY A 665 -10.14 24.19 -17.86
C GLY A 665 -11.36 23.47 -18.47
N THR A 666 -11.16 22.50 -19.35
CA THR A 666 -12.23 21.82 -20.08
C THR A 666 -12.56 20.50 -19.40
N ARG A 667 -13.82 20.37 -18.99
CA ARG A 667 -14.39 19.13 -18.45
C ARG A 667 -15.63 18.79 -19.28
N PHE A 668 -15.70 17.55 -19.73
CA PHE A 668 -16.79 17.08 -20.57
C PHE A 668 -17.86 16.43 -19.69
N LEU A 669 -19.10 16.86 -19.86
CA LEU A 669 -20.26 16.23 -19.24
C LEU A 669 -20.75 15.12 -20.16
N PHE A 670 -20.64 13.88 -19.70
CA PHE A 670 -21.06 12.71 -20.45
C PHE A 670 -22.54 12.45 -20.22
N ALA A 671 -23.29 12.23 -21.30
CA ALA A 671 -24.73 12.00 -21.31
C ALA A 671 -25.12 11.15 -22.52
N TYR A 672 -26.21 10.40 -22.42
CA TYR A 672 -26.74 9.61 -23.53
C TYR A 672 -27.50 10.50 -24.51
N LEU A 673 -27.25 10.33 -25.80
CA LEU A 673 -27.79 11.17 -26.86
C LEU A 673 -28.95 10.45 -27.55
N MET A 674 -30.07 11.15 -27.78
CA MET A 674 -31.29 10.59 -28.34
C MET A 674 -31.80 11.47 -29.49
N PRO A 675 -32.67 10.95 -30.38
CA PRO A 675 -33.24 11.76 -31.46
C PRO A 675 -33.98 13.00 -30.92
N PRO A 676 -34.26 13.99 -31.78
CA PRO A 676 -35.10 15.12 -31.39
C PRO A 676 -36.46 14.65 -30.85
N ASN A 677 -37.01 15.34 -29.85
CA ASN A 677 -38.30 15.05 -29.20
C ASN A 677 -38.38 13.66 -28.54
N ALA A 678 -37.25 13.14 -28.03
CA ALA A 678 -37.18 11.85 -27.34
C ALA A 678 -37.36 11.98 -25.81
N ASP A 679 -38.00 13.05 -25.33
CA ASP A 679 -38.05 13.39 -23.90
C ASP A 679 -38.66 12.26 -23.05
N GLY A 680 -39.66 11.54 -23.58
CA GLY A 680 -40.28 10.42 -22.88
C GLY A 680 -39.32 9.28 -22.52
N ILE A 681 -38.45 8.87 -23.45
CA ILE A 681 -37.44 7.83 -23.14
C ILE A 681 -36.28 8.40 -22.31
N ALA A 682 -35.96 9.68 -22.49
CA ALA A 682 -34.92 10.35 -21.72
C ALA A 682 -35.28 10.43 -20.24
N ASP A 683 -36.50 10.90 -19.93
CA ASP A 683 -37.03 10.96 -18.58
C ASP A 683 -37.10 9.56 -17.96
N TYR A 684 -37.59 8.57 -18.72
CA TYR A 684 -37.65 7.18 -18.25
C TYR A 684 -36.24 6.66 -17.87
N LEU A 685 -35.24 6.88 -18.73
CA LEU A 685 -33.86 6.50 -18.46
C LEU A 685 -33.30 7.23 -17.24
N ASN A 686 -33.56 8.53 -17.10
CA ASN A 686 -33.08 9.34 -15.97
C ASN A 686 -33.65 8.84 -14.63
N TYR A 687 -34.96 8.62 -14.55
CA TYR A 687 -35.58 8.05 -13.35
C TYR A 687 -35.07 6.65 -13.04
N TRP A 688 -34.91 5.81 -14.07
CA TRP A 688 -34.35 4.48 -13.89
C TRP A 688 -32.91 4.53 -13.36
N MET A 689 -32.03 5.38 -13.92
CA MET A 689 -30.67 5.57 -13.42
C MET A 689 -30.66 6.06 -11.97
N GLY A 690 -31.57 6.96 -11.60
CA GLY A 690 -31.74 7.39 -10.20
C GLY A 690 -32.04 6.23 -9.24
N LEU A 691 -32.91 5.29 -9.64
CA LEU A 691 -33.18 4.08 -8.86
C LEU A 691 -31.95 3.16 -8.76
N GLN A 692 -31.19 3.02 -9.85
CA GLN A 692 -29.95 2.22 -9.86
C GLN A 692 -28.80 2.87 -9.07
N GLN A 693 -28.86 4.18 -8.84
CA GLN A 693 -27.93 4.87 -7.94
C GLN A 693 -28.22 4.52 -6.48
N GLU A 694 -29.49 4.59 -6.07
CA GLU A 694 -29.92 4.34 -4.69
C GLU A 694 -29.76 2.88 -4.28
N ASN A 695 -29.92 1.92 -5.20
CA ASN A 695 -29.74 0.50 -4.91
C ASN A 695 -28.26 0.03 -4.96
N GLY A 696 -27.33 0.93 -5.28
CA GLY A 696 -25.89 0.66 -5.32
C GLY A 696 -25.35 0.09 -6.64
N VAL A 697 -26.19 -0.24 -7.62
CA VAL A 697 -25.75 -0.84 -8.90
C VAL A 697 -24.80 0.09 -9.66
N LEU A 698 -25.11 1.39 -9.76
CA LEU A 698 -24.21 2.34 -10.42
C LEU A 698 -22.90 2.55 -9.66
N LYS A 699 -22.91 2.41 -8.32
CA LYS A 699 -21.68 2.46 -7.51
C LYS A 699 -20.76 1.28 -7.82
N ASP A 700 -21.32 0.08 -7.92
CA ASP A 700 -20.57 -1.14 -8.28
C ASP A 700 -20.04 -1.06 -9.71
N MET A 701 -20.85 -0.57 -10.66
CA MET A 701 -20.42 -0.33 -12.04
C MET A 701 -19.31 0.70 -12.12
N ASN A 702 -19.42 1.81 -11.37
CA ASN A 702 -18.37 2.81 -11.28
C ASN A 702 -17.09 2.19 -10.74
N ALA A 703 -17.13 1.44 -9.64
CA ALA A 703 -15.94 0.77 -9.09
C ALA A 703 -15.29 -0.18 -10.11
N ARG A 704 -16.10 -0.93 -10.87
CA ARG A 704 -15.63 -1.92 -11.85
C ARG A 704 -15.01 -1.32 -13.12
N TRP A 705 -15.58 -0.24 -13.63
CA TRP A 705 -15.21 0.31 -14.95
C TRP A 705 -14.46 1.64 -14.88
N ILE A 706 -14.65 2.46 -13.84
CA ILE A 706 -14.20 3.86 -13.77
C ILE A 706 -13.42 4.17 -12.46
N GLY A 707 -13.63 3.43 -11.37
CA GLY A 707 -13.12 3.73 -10.03
C GLY A 707 -11.61 3.52 -9.87
N GLN A 708 -10.97 4.22 -8.92
CA GLN A 708 -9.56 4.02 -8.56
C GLN A 708 -9.36 2.61 -7.97
N SER A 709 -8.56 1.80 -8.68
CA SER A 709 -8.23 0.40 -8.39
C SER A 709 -9.32 -0.64 -8.72
N PRO A 710 -9.02 -1.67 -9.53
CA PRO A 710 -9.75 -2.92 -9.45
C PRO A 710 -9.44 -3.51 -8.07
N VAL A 711 -10.37 -3.36 -7.14
CA VAL A 711 -10.38 -4.13 -5.90
C VAL A 711 -11.43 -5.20 -6.10
N ASP A 712 -10.95 -6.41 -6.36
CA ASP A 712 -11.45 -7.67 -5.82
C ASP A 712 -10.27 -8.64 -5.75
#